data_AF-A0A9P8KFW5-F1
#
_entry.id   AF-A0A9P8KFW5-F1
#
_cell.length_a   1.000
_cell.length_b   1.000
_cell.length_c   1.000
_cell.angle_alpha   90.00
_cell.angle_beta   90.00
_cell.angle_gamma   90.00
#
_symmetry.space_group_name_H-M   'P 1'
#
loop_
_entity.id
_entity.type
_entity.pdbx_description
1 polymer ?
#
loop_
_entity_poly.entity_id
_entity_poly.type
_entity_poly.pdbx_seq_one_letter_code
_entity_poly.pdbx_strand_id
1 'polypeptide(L)'
;MLEMNGHGIFASFAFVAFFFQRTNAQSYLAIDWSERTYGPDGPWNALSVHVGGIKNSTPIATQQVQIDLYPGSSSETYLPYNVTCDTTKTLCNSGRTWSPIYDPGTDPMTGKGFEFDDKTSSTYFKGPTVGQAITLGGQTVYQANLVSFEIGATPLGQNIVTYPNGVRAYPPLGLLALDAGTMDKAYQTSVVRRTTSPSADSSSVWIPAGYLYNQGVIPSYSWGLHMGSAALDYPGSLVLGGYDKRRLIGPYTTFGSQYPTLLDIGIGVETGGTPFTFQNKTGLLSSDNEDSRINVAIVPHSPSLYLPPHACEAITKELPVYFDQVTKYYLWNTSDALYQEVVSSPSYLSFVFPPASGDLDNVNIKIPFALLNLTLTSPIVSSPVQYFPCQPVEPNGTNGLRYALGRAFLQGAFVGWNTNAELGWLAQAPGPGDSNVGLGSEGKNIANKATKLDVYDGTVTNYFAQSWSKHWTPLPLTSKAPTSTASPTIAPTQTATHEASNQFNTDSHTLTMSSQDEAAEVYRDLLALTTSNLYKNGSYSDFKIVCGTDTYNVHKAIICPQSEFFRAACRPYPFQEGKTGVVTLPCNPGRDLDALAAPIKPDDFDWDMDVEDKSAVKLMVHYFYHHDYPSEFPTYEGHDSLTPKTATKGVLAVHAKMFAMGEKYEVRGLKSVALEKYQACLPETCAGFGTSIIIAFMGTTETEIDLGLRSAIVDSLSDSDWMVEHEALEKTIEEIPELVYALYRRLLERSRYW
;
A
#
# COMPACT_ATOMS: atom_id res chain seq x y z
N MET A 1 33.38 81.27 -19.41
CA MET A 1 32.44 82.27 -18.85
C MET A 1 31.15 81.53 -18.57
N LEU A 2 30.72 81.19 -17.35
CA LEU A 2 31.03 81.63 -16.00
C LEU A 2 31.18 80.43 -15.05
N GLU A 3 32.02 80.59 -14.03
CA GLU A 3 32.04 79.78 -12.80
C GLU A 3 30.94 80.25 -11.83
N MET A 4 30.38 79.35 -11.01
CA MET A 4 30.50 79.35 -9.54
C MET A 4 29.54 78.34 -8.87
N ASN A 5 30.15 77.27 -8.33
CA ASN A 5 30.01 76.66 -7.00
C ASN A 5 28.65 76.43 -6.30
N GLY A 6 28.42 75.16 -5.92
CA GLY A 6 27.64 74.75 -4.75
C GLY A 6 27.69 73.24 -4.53
N HIS A 7 28.42 72.79 -3.50
CA HIS A 7 28.73 71.40 -3.17
C HIS A 7 27.54 70.55 -2.70
N GLY A 8 27.59 69.22 -2.94
CA GLY A 8 26.62 68.28 -2.37
C GLY A 8 26.81 66.79 -2.71
N ILE A 9 27.93 66.20 -2.27
CA ILE A 9 28.08 64.81 -1.76
C ILE A 9 27.71 63.61 -2.68
N PHE A 10 28.77 62.97 -3.20
CA PHE A 10 29.06 61.54 -3.40
C PHE A 10 27.92 60.50 -3.55
N ALA A 11 27.88 59.88 -4.75
CA ALA A 11 27.90 58.42 -4.88
C ALA A 11 28.48 58.04 -6.26
N SER A 12 29.68 57.46 -6.28
CA SER A 12 30.34 56.95 -7.48
C SER A 12 29.56 55.77 -8.06
N PHE A 13 29.04 55.94 -9.28
CA PHE A 13 28.57 54.83 -10.11
C PHE A 13 29.78 54.06 -10.66
N ALA A 14 30.13 52.95 -10.02
CA ALA A 14 31.01 51.96 -10.61
C ALA A 14 30.19 51.05 -11.54
N PHE A 15 30.37 51.24 -12.85
CA PHE A 15 29.95 50.31 -13.89
C PHE A 15 30.70 48.99 -13.70
N VAL A 16 30.06 48.00 -13.08
CA VAL A 16 30.52 46.60 -13.12
C VAL A 16 29.72 45.90 -14.21
N ALA A 17 30.35 45.68 -15.35
CA ALA A 17 29.86 44.81 -16.40
C ALA A 17 29.74 43.38 -15.84
N PHE A 18 28.52 42.95 -15.55
CA PHE A 18 28.21 41.55 -15.29
C PHE A 18 28.43 40.76 -16.60
N PHE A 19 29.62 40.16 -16.73
CA PHE A 19 29.80 39.02 -17.62
C PHE A 19 28.98 37.85 -17.04
N PHE A 20 27.74 37.69 -17.49
CA PHE A 20 27.06 36.40 -17.42
C PHE A 20 27.71 35.45 -18.42
N GLN A 21 28.82 34.83 -18.02
CA GLN A 21 29.14 33.50 -18.55
C GLN A 21 28.26 32.50 -17.78
N ARG A 22 27.03 32.27 -18.25
CA ARG A 22 26.31 31.03 -17.93
C ARG A 22 26.92 29.90 -18.75
N THR A 23 28.06 29.40 -18.33
CA THR A 23 28.52 28.05 -18.66
C THR A 23 28.12 27.14 -17.51
N ASN A 24 26.83 26.88 -17.34
CA ASN A 24 26.43 25.72 -16.53
C ASN A 24 26.73 24.49 -17.37
N ALA A 25 27.81 23.79 -17.04
CA ALA A 25 28.04 22.46 -17.58
C ALA A 25 26.85 21.57 -17.20
N GLN A 26 26.40 20.76 -18.15
CA GLN A 26 25.33 19.77 -18.02
C GLN A 26 25.80 18.65 -17.08
N SER A 27 25.57 18.78 -15.78
CA SER A 27 26.02 17.83 -14.77
C SER A 27 24.86 17.01 -14.20
N TYR A 28 25.17 15.82 -13.71
CA TYR A 28 24.28 15.02 -12.91
C TYR A 28 23.70 15.82 -11.72
N LEU A 29 22.55 15.38 -11.22
CA LEU A 29 21.83 16.01 -10.11
C LEU A 29 21.60 14.99 -8.99
N ALA A 30 22.29 15.14 -7.86
CA ALA A 30 22.05 14.33 -6.68
C ALA A 30 20.76 14.79 -5.97
N ILE A 31 19.96 13.83 -5.50
CA ILE A 31 18.69 14.08 -4.80
C ILE A 31 18.87 13.90 -3.30
N ASP A 32 18.25 14.80 -2.54
CA ASP A 32 18.31 14.83 -1.09
C ASP A 32 17.50 13.68 -0.46
N TRP A 33 18.01 13.15 0.66
CA TRP A 33 17.38 12.09 1.44
C TRP A 33 16.86 12.64 2.76
N SER A 34 15.76 12.07 3.25
CA SER A 34 15.19 12.42 4.55
C SER A 34 16.11 11.94 5.68
N GLU A 35 16.18 12.72 6.75
CA GLU A 35 16.82 12.33 8.02
C GLU A 35 15.93 11.36 8.83
N ARG A 36 14.69 11.11 8.37
CA ARG A 36 13.73 10.20 9.01
C ARG A 36 13.68 8.86 8.28
N THR A 37 13.27 7.84 9.03
CA THR A 37 13.08 6.49 8.51
C THR A 37 11.62 6.06 8.60
N TYR A 38 11.18 5.22 7.68
CA TYR A 38 9.77 4.96 7.43
C TYR A 38 9.43 3.48 7.27
N GLY A 39 8.13 3.16 7.34
CA GLY A 39 7.57 1.86 7.01
C GLY A 39 7.41 0.91 8.20
N PRO A 40 6.25 0.26 8.36
CA PRO A 40 6.03 -0.72 9.43
C PRO A 40 6.68 -2.08 9.14
N ASP A 41 7.26 -2.24 7.96
CA ASP A 41 7.98 -3.39 7.45
C ASP A 41 9.47 -3.03 7.21
N GLY A 42 9.96 -1.98 7.89
CA GLY A 42 11.27 -1.39 7.70
C GLY A 42 12.19 -1.57 8.91
N PRO A 43 13.01 -0.54 9.23
CA PRO A 43 12.94 0.85 8.74
C PRO A 43 13.50 1.05 7.31
N TRP A 44 13.01 2.07 6.60
CA TRP A 44 13.43 2.42 5.24
C TRP A 44 13.86 3.89 5.09
N ASN A 45 14.88 4.12 4.27
CA ASN A 45 15.27 5.46 3.82
C ASN A 45 14.24 6.02 2.83
N ALA A 46 14.07 7.35 2.82
CA ALA A 46 13.18 8.06 1.91
C ALA A 46 13.89 9.27 1.28
N LEU A 47 13.41 9.70 0.11
CA LEU A 47 13.84 10.92 -0.55
C LEU A 47 13.09 12.12 0.04
N SER A 48 13.71 13.29 0.06
CA SER A 48 13.04 14.53 0.47
C SER A 48 12.94 15.50 -0.69
N VAL A 49 11.72 15.95 -0.98
CA VAL A 49 11.42 16.87 -2.09
C VAL A 49 10.53 18.01 -1.61
N HIS A 50 10.47 19.10 -2.37
CA HIS A 50 9.56 20.21 -2.09
C HIS A 50 8.52 20.29 -3.19
N VAL A 51 7.23 20.34 -2.84
CA VAL A 51 6.11 20.35 -3.79
C VAL A 51 5.19 21.53 -3.47
N GLY A 52 4.67 22.19 -4.51
CA GLY A 52 3.78 23.34 -4.35
C GLY A 52 4.07 24.46 -5.34
N GLY A 53 3.05 25.23 -5.68
CA GLY A 53 3.16 26.43 -6.51
C GLY A 53 3.19 26.17 -8.02
N ILE A 54 2.85 27.24 -8.76
CA ILE A 54 2.70 27.22 -10.24
C ILE A 54 3.37 28.39 -10.96
N LYS A 55 3.84 29.41 -10.22
CA LYS A 55 4.37 30.65 -10.81
C LYS A 55 5.89 30.74 -10.66
N ASN A 56 6.54 31.25 -11.69
CA ASN A 56 7.94 31.67 -11.66
C ASN A 56 8.13 33.09 -11.07
N SER A 57 7.05 33.84 -10.82
CA SER A 57 7.09 35.26 -10.43
C SER A 57 7.21 35.51 -8.91
N THR A 58 6.84 34.52 -8.09
CA THR A 58 6.95 34.57 -6.62
C THR A 58 8.00 33.54 -6.21
N PRO A 59 8.84 33.78 -5.19
CA PRO A 59 9.83 32.79 -4.75
C PRO A 59 9.16 31.43 -4.55
N ILE A 60 9.58 30.43 -5.33
CA ILE A 60 8.91 29.12 -5.34
C ILE A 60 8.96 28.44 -3.96
N ALA A 61 10.03 28.67 -3.21
CA ALA A 61 10.22 28.17 -1.86
C ALA A 61 9.12 28.61 -0.87
N THR A 62 8.44 29.74 -1.08
CA THR A 62 7.36 30.20 -0.19
C THR A 62 6.01 29.56 -0.52
N GLN A 63 5.92 28.84 -1.64
CA GLN A 63 4.73 28.12 -2.09
C GLN A 63 4.87 26.61 -1.89
N GLN A 64 6.07 26.13 -1.55
CA GLN A 64 6.34 24.70 -1.46
C GLN A 64 6.32 24.19 -0.02
N VAL A 65 5.83 22.96 0.13
CA VAL A 65 5.97 22.15 1.33
C VAL A 65 6.97 21.03 1.05
N GLN A 66 7.80 20.71 2.04
CA GLN A 66 8.67 19.54 1.97
C GLN A 66 7.86 18.27 2.24
N ILE A 67 8.08 17.23 1.44
CA ILE A 67 7.42 15.91 1.53
C ILE A 67 8.49 14.84 1.34
N ASP A 68 8.37 13.77 2.11
CA ASP A 68 9.21 12.59 1.94
C ASP A 68 8.51 11.51 1.10
N LEU A 69 9.26 10.86 0.20
CA LEU A 69 8.74 9.89 -0.77
C LEU A 69 9.66 8.69 -0.90
N TYR A 70 9.07 7.52 -1.18
CA TYR A 70 9.87 6.40 -1.67
C TYR A 70 10.23 6.61 -3.15
N PRO A 71 11.41 6.13 -3.60
CA PRO A 71 11.65 5.90 -5.01
C PRO A 71 10.54 5.03 -5.61
N GLY A 72 9.89 5.49 -6.68
CA GLY A 72 8.80 4.78 -7.36
C GLY A 72 9.27 4.00 -8.59
N SER A 73 8.35 3.24 -9.18
CA SER A 73 8.52 2.54 -10.46
C SER A 73 7.47 2.97 -11.51
N SER A 74 6.97 4.19 -11.40
CA SER A 74 5.87 4.76 -12.21
C SER A 74 6.28 6.06 -12.91
N SER A 75 5.51 6.43 -13.93
CA SER A 75 5.64 7.69 -14.68
C SER A 75 5.05 8.90 -13.94
N GLU A 76 4.26 8.67 -12.90
CA GLU A 76 3.64 9.72 -12.10
C GLU A 76 4.21 9.73 -10.68
N THR A 77 4.30 10.92 -10.10
CA THR A 77 4.65 11.10 -8.69
C THR A 77 3.36 11.07 -7.88
N TYR A 78 3.20 10.10 -7.00
CA TYR A 78 2.00 9.92 -6.18
C TYR A 78 2.21 10.56 -4.82
N LEU A 79 1.34 11.51 -4.45
CA LEU A 79 1.45 12.31 -3.25
C LEU A 79 0.21 12.15 -2.35
N PRO A 80 0.38 11.85 -1.06
CA PRO A 80 -0.73 11.79 -0.13
C PRO A 80 -1.32 13.18 0.19
N TYR A 81 -2.64 13.27 0.19
CA TYR A 81 -3.45 14.48 0.48
C TYR A 81 -4.39 14.28 1.68
N ASN A 82 -4.68 15.38 2.41
CA ASN A 82 -5.73 15.53 3.43
C ASN A 82 -5.84 14.39 4.45
N VAL A 83 -4.74 14.07 5.11
CA VAL A 83 -4.74 13.01 6.11
C VAL A 83 -5.48 13.47 7.37
N THR A 84 -6.74 13.06 7.52
CA THR A 84 -7.40 13.00 8.84
C THR A 84 -7.00 11.68 9.50
N CYS A 85 -6.03 11.73 10.41
CA CYS A 85 -5.59 10.53 11.13
C CYS A 85 -6.66 10.11 12.12
N ASP A 86 -7.40 9.04 11.83
CA ASP A 86 -8.12 8.33 12.90
C ASP A 86 -7.08 7.80 13.89
N THR A 87 -7.18 8.28 15.14
CA THR A 87 -6.28 8.02 16.27
C THR A 87 -6.08 6.55 16.63
N THR A 88 -6.78 5.61 15.97
CA THR A 88 -6.71 4.18 16.33
C THR A 88 -6.06 3.24 15.31
N LYS A 89 -5.79 3.64 14.05
CA LYS A 89 -5.28 2.68 13.02
C LYS A 89 -4.35 3.19 11.91
N THR A 90 -3.76 4.40 11.98
CA THR A 90 -3.02 4.94 10.81
C THR A 90 -1.61 5.47 11.10
N LEU A 91 -0.65 5.11 10.21
CA LEU A 91 0.73 5.62 10.12
C LEU A 91 0.84 6.97 9.38
N CYS A 92 -0.29 7.55 9.03
CA CYS A 92 -0.38 8.68 8.13
C CYS A 92 -0.06 9.94 8.92
N ASN A 93 1.21 10.37 8.93
CA ASN A 93 1.65 11.74 9.25
C ASN A 93 3.18 11.84 9.38
N SER A 94 3.93 10.74 9.22
CA SER A 94 5.38 10.78 9.37
C SER A 94 6.07 11.54 8.22
N GLY A 95 5.49 11.54 7.01
CA GLY A 95 6.10 12.06 5.77
C GLY A 95 5.67 13.44 5.29
N ARG A 96 4.78 14.13 6.02
CA ARG A 96 4.06 15.36 5.60
C ARG A 96 3.09 15.13 4.41
N THR A 97 2.07 15.98 4.31
CA THR A 97 1.04 15.92 3.25
C THR A 97 1.10 17.18 2.42
N TRP A 98 0.53 17.12 1.22
CA TRP A 98 0.38 18.29 0.37
C TRP A 98 -1.03 18.42 -0.15
N SER A 99 -1.51 19.66 -0.21
CA SER A 99 -2.83 20.03 -0.68
C SER A 99 -2.71 20.93 -1.91
N PRO A 100 -3.21 20.49 -3.07
CA PRO A 100 -3.19 21.31 -4.27
C PRO A 100 -4.19 22.49 -4.18
N ILE A 101 -5.15 22.46 -3.25
CA ILE A 101 -6.22 23.47 -3.12
C ILE A 101 -5.69 24.83 -2.64
N TYR A 102 -4.54 24.87 -1.96
CA TYR A 102 -3.98 26.12 -1.44
C TYR A 102 -3.17 26.92 -2.47
N ASP A 103 -2.97 26.41 -3.69
CA ASP A 103 -2.21 27.10 -4.74
C ASP A 103 -3.15 27.84 -5.71
N PRO A 104 -3.26 29.19 -5.64
CA PRO A 104 -4.21 29.93 -6.46
C PRO A 104 -3.89 29.80 -7.96
N GLY A 105 -4.79 29.18 -8.72
CA GLY A 105 -4.67 28.97 -10.16
C GLY A 105 -4.29 27.55 -10.60
N THR A 106 -4.29 26.58 -9.69
CA THR A 106 -4.23 25.16 -10.05
C THR A 106 -5.62 24.64 -10.37
N ASP A 107 -5.95 24.57 -11.65
CA ASP A 107 -7.04 23.70 -12.09
C ASP A 107 -6.51 22.27 -12.13
N PRO A 108 -7.21 21.30 -11.49
CA PRO A 108 -6.96 19.89 -11.75
C PRO A 108 -7.01 19.66 -13.26
N MET A 109 -6.21 18.72 -13.79
CA MET A 109 -6.46 18.29 -15.16
C MET A 109 -7.81 17.58 -15.19
N THR A 110 -8.84 18.33 -15.56
CA THR A 110 -10.23 17.87 -15.57
C THR A 110 -10.33 16.69 -16.53
N GLY A 111 -10.55 15.50 -15.97
CA GLY A 111 -10.92 14.30 -16.73
C GLY A 111 -9.94 13.12 -16.78
N LYS A 112 -8.77 13.15 -16.11
CA LYS A 112 -7.88 11.97 -16.03
C LYS A 112 -7.39 11.69 -14.60
N GLY A 113 -7.99 10.68 -13.97
CA GLY A 113 -7.42 10.03 -12.79
C GLY A 113 -6.34 9.02 -13.22
N PHE A 114 -5.20 9.01 -12.53
CA PHE A 114 -4.14 8.03 -12.75
C PHE A 114 -4.11 7.04 -11.60
N GLU A 115 -3.76 5.81 -11.91
CA GLU A 115 -3.81 4.68 -11.00
C GLU A 115 -2.44 3.99 -10.96
N PHE A 116 -1.95 3.76 -9.76
CA PHE A 116 -0.84 2.88 -9.46
C PHE A 116 -1.42 1.64 -8.80
N ASP A 117 -1.37 0.50 -9.49
CA ASP A 117 -1.90 -0.77 -9.00
C ASP A 117 -0.79 -1.84 -9.12
N ASP A 118 -0.02 -2.01 -8.03
CA ASP A 118 0.93 -3.12 -7.94
C ASP A 118 0.31 -4.26 -7.13
N LYS A 119 -0.17 -5.28 -7.87
CA LYS A 119 -0.70 -6.52 -7.29
C LYS A 119 0.33 -7.29 -6.48
N THR A 120 1.62 -7.15 -6.79
CA THR A 120 2.70 -7.90 -6.12
C THR A 120 2.91 -7.41 -4.69
N SER A 121 2.87 -6.10 -4.48
CA SER A 121 2.98 -5.48 -3.15
C SER A 121 1.63 -5.10 -2.55
N SER A 122 0.53 -5.47 -3.21
CA SER A 122 -0.84 -5.10 -2.83
C SER A 122 -0.98 -3.61 -2.51
N THR A 123 -0.36 -2.77 -3.36
CA THR A 123 -0.30 -1.32 -3.21
C THR A 123 -1.15 -0.66 -4.28
N TYR A 124 -2.10 0.15 -3.87
CA TYR A 124 -3.05 0.80 -4.77
C TYR A 124 -3.17 2.29 -4.47
N PHE A 125 -2.80 3.16 -5.42
CA PHE A 125 -2.99 4.61 -5.35
C PHE A 125 -3.74 5.12 -6.56
N LYS A 126 -4.71 5.99 -6.35
CA LYS A 126 -5.51 6.61 -7.40
C LYS A 126 -5.90 8.02 -7.02
N GLY A 127 -5.75 8.93 -7.97
CA GLY A 127 -6.13 10.31 -7.76
C GLY A 127 -6.10 11.15 -9.02
N PRO A 128 -6.67 12.38 -8.96
CA PRO A 128 -6.49 13.36 -10.01
C PRO A 128 -5.01 13.74 -10.16
N THR A 129 -4.61 14.01 -11.40
CA THR A 129 -3.30 14.62 -11.68
C THR A 129 -3.41 16.13 -11.73
N VAL A 130 -2.47 16.81 -11.09
CA VAL A 130 -2.33 18.25 -11.11
C VAL A 130 -0.93 18.62 -11.59
N GLY A 131 -0.85 19.64 -12.45
CA GLY A 131 0.43 20.17 -12.92
C GLY A 131 0.96 21.19 -11.92
N GLN A 132 1.95 20.82 -11.13
CA GLN A 132 2.51 21.66 -10.06
C GLN A 132 4.04 21.60 -10.03
N ALA A 133 4.67 22.53 -9.31
CA ALA A 133 6.12 22.54 -9.21
C ALA A 133 6.63 21.53 -8.16
N ILE A 134 7.69 20.82 -8.51
CA ILE A 134 8.48 19.98 -7.61
C ILE A 134 9.94 20.43 -7.65
N THR A 135 10.55 20.63 -6.49
CA THR A 135 11.97 20.95 -6.35
C THR A 135 12.70 19.79 -5.70
N LEU A 136 13.76 19.33 -6.37
CA LEU A 136 14.60 18.20 -5.96
C LEU A 136 16.05 18.48 -6.35
N GLY A 137 17.01 18.20 -5.46
CA GLY A 137 18.43 18.52 -5.69
C GLY A 137 18.69 20.02 -5.94
N GLY A 138 17.84 20.90 -5.40
CA GLY A 138 17.90 22.34 -5.64
C GLY A 138 17.43 22.80 -7.04
N GLN A 139 16.88 21.90 -7.86
CA GLN A 139 16.32 22.22 -9.17
C GLN A 139 14.81 22.10 -9.17
N THR A 140 14.13 23.12 -9.70
CA THR A 140 12.67 23.15 -9.78
C THR A 140 12.19 22.70 -11.16
N VAL A 141 11.32 21.70 -11.17
CA VAL A 141 10.53 21.27 -12.31
C VAL A 141 9.16 21.92 -12.20
N TYR A 142 8.86 22.85 -13.09
CA TYR A 142 7.53 23.44 -13.19
C TYR A 142 6.61 22.52 -14.00
N GLN A 143 5.39 22.27 -13.51
CA GLN A 143 4.38 21.42 -14.15
C GLN A 143 4.76 19.93 -14.21
N ALA A 144 5.19 19.37 -13.08
CA ALA A 144 5.38 17.92 -12.93
C ALA A 144 4.06 17.15 -12.81
N ASN A 145 4.08 15.85 -13.17
CA ASN A 145 2.94 14.93 -13.04
C ASN A 145 2.78 14.53 -11.58
N LEU A 146 1.95 15.27 -10.85
CA LEU A 146 1.68 15.00 -9.44
C LEU A 146 0.26 14.46 -9.29
N VAL A 147 0.16 13.20 -8.90
CA VAL A 147 -1.11 12.54 -8.57
C VAL A 147 -1.37 12.76 -7.09
N SER A 148 -2.35 13.59 -6.76
CA SER A 148 -2.79 13.77 -5.37
C SER A 148 -3.82 12.70 -5.06
N PHE A 149 -3.58 11.85 -4.07
CA PHE A 149 -4.55 10.84 -3.64
C PHE A 149 -4.98 11.10 -2.20
N GLU A 150 -6.29 11.07 -1.96
CA GLU A 150 -6.85 11.36 -0.64
C GLU A 150 -6.72 10.16 0.31
N ILE A 151 -6.39 10.45 1.56
CA ILE A 151 -6.32 9.50 2.67
C ILE A 151 -7.44 9.83 3.65
N GLY A 152 -8.34 8.89 3.93
CA GLY A 152 -9.35 9.06 4.99
C GLY A 152 -10.75 9.48 4.55
N ALA A 153 -10.97 9.89 3.29
CA ALA A 153 -12.25 10.44 2.83
C ALA A 153 -13.11 9.51 1.94
N THR A 154 -12.61 8.34 1.56
CA THR A 154 -13.35 7.37 0.72
C THR A 154 -13.62 6.07 1.49
N PRO A 155 -14.68 5.30 1.18
CA PRO A 155 -14.91 3.98 1.75
C PRO A 155 -13.64 3.11 1.64
N LEU A 156 -13.41 2.22 2.62
CA LEU A 156 -12.24 1.31 2.70
C LEU A 156 -12.06 0.51 1.39
N GLY A 157 -11.37 1.08 0.41
CA GLY A 157 -11.36 0.58 -0.98
C GLY A 157 -10.21 1.10 -1.85
N GLN A 158 -9.79 2.35 -1.69
CA GLN A 158 -8.78 3.01 -2.53
C GLN A 158 -7.65 3.62 -1.68
N ASN A 159 -6.49 3.87 -2.30
CA ASN A 159 -5.34 4.55 -1.69
C ASN A 159 -4.70 3.84 -0.49
N ILE A 160 -4.60 2.51 -0.54
CA ILE A 160 -4.15 1.67 0.58
C ILE A 160 -3.01 0.74 0.20
N VAL A 161 -2.30 0.30 1.23
CA VAL A 161 -1.41 -0.86 1.23
C VAL A 161 -2.11 -1.97 2.00
N THR A 162 -2.19 -3.16 1.41
CA THR A 162 -2.68 -4.36 2.10
C THR A 162 -1.49 -5.25 2.43
N TYR A 163 -1.19 -5.40 3.71
CA TYR A 163 -0.11 -6.27 4.17
C TYR A 163 -0.51 -7.76 4.05
N PRO A 164 0.45 -8.70 4.04
CA PRO A 164 0.21 -10.13 3.89
C PRO A 164 -0.84 -10.74 4.85
N ASN A 165 -0.95 -10.21 6.07
CA ASN A 165 -1.98 -10.62 7.05
C ASN A 165 -3.38 -10.04 6.79
N GLY A 166 -3.59 -9.36 5.67
CA GLY A 166 -4.85 -8.70 5.32
C GLY A 166 -5.06 -7.37 6.04
N VAL A 167 -4.12 -6.91 6.88
CA VAL A 167 -4.20 -5.57 7.47
C VAL A 167 -4.12 -4.54 6.34
N ARG A 168 -5.14 -3.71 6.24
CA ARG A 168 -5.21 -2.59 5.29
C ARG A 168 -4.84 -1.33 6.04
N ALA A 169 -3.86 -0.61 5.53
CA ALA A 169 -3.48 0.71 6.04
C ALA A 169 -3.19 1.65 4.88
N TYR A 170 -3.39 2.93 5.13
CA TYR A 170 -2.89 3.96 4.23
C TYR A 170 -1.34 3.95 4.23
N PRO A 171 -0.73 4.27 3.08
CA PRO A 171 0.71 4.24 2.94
C PRO A 171 1.39 5.28 3.86
N PRO A 172 2.58 4.97 4.41
CA PRO A 172 3.34 5.95 5.19
C PRO A 172 3.89 7.08 4.33
N LEU A 173 4.18 6.83 3.05
CA LEU A 173 4.74 7.78 2.07
C LEU A 173 4.14 7.56 0.67
N GLY A 174 4.19 8.61 -0.15
CA GLY A 174 3.96 8.54 -1.58
C GLY A 174 5.17 8.02 -2.38
N LEU A 175 5.09 8.08 -3.71
CA LEU A 175 6.12 7.58 -4.63
C LEU A 175 6.64 8.69 -5.55
N LEU A 176 7.96 8.82 -5.69
CA LEU A 176 8.59 9.69 -6.69
C LEU A 176 8.70 8.98 -8.04
N ALA A 177 8.29 9.64 -9.11
CA ALA A 177 8.43 9.11 -10.47
C ALA A 177 9.91 8.96 -10.88
N LEU A 178 10.35 7.72 -11.10
CA LEU A 178 11.68 7.42 -11.65
C LEU A 178 11.62 6.70 -13.00
N ASP A 179 10.60 5.86 -13.22
CA ASP A 179 10.49 5.09 -14.44
C ASP A 179 9.60 5.82 -15.46
N ALA A 180 10.05 5.91 -16.70
CA ALA A 180 9.19 6.32 -17.80
C ALA A 180 8.32 5.14 -18.32
N GLY A 181 8.65 3.92 -17.89
CA GLY A 181 8.11 2.66 -18.37
C GLY A 181 8.61 2.30 -19.77
N THR A 182 8.91 1.02 -20.00
CA THR A 182 8.81 0.43 -21.35
C THR A 182 7.37 0.07 -21.71
N MET A 183 6.47 0.08 -20.73
CA MET A 183 5.09 -0.40 -20.83
C MET A 183 4.08 0.63 -21.33
N ASP A 184 4.45 1.87 -21.66
CA ASP A 184 3.49 2.76 -22.29
C ASP A 184 4.04 3.87 -23.20
N LYS A 185 4.86 3.48 -24.18
CA LYS A 185 5.19 4.37 -25.32
C LYS A 185 3.92 4.89 -26.02
N ALA A 186 2.85 4.07 -26.07
CA ALA A 186 1.58 4.44 -26.68
C ALA A 186 0.87 5.57 -25.92
N TYR A 187 0.85 5.49 -24.58
CA TYR A 187 0.29 6.55 -23.75
C TYR A 187 1.17 7.80 -23.72
N GLN A 188 2.50 7.65 -23.73
CA GLN A 188 3.43 8.79 -23.88
C GLN A 188 3.31 9.49 -25.24
N THR A 189 2.88 8.81 -26.30
CA THR A 189 2.54 9.46 -27.58
C THR A 189 1.18 10.17 -27.56
N SER A 190 0.29 9.81 -26.63
CA SER A 190 -1.05 10.42 -26.46
C SER A 190 -1.06 11.62 -25.50
N VAL A 191 -0.13 11.68 -24.54
CA VAL A 191 0.15 12.87 -23.73
C VAL A 191 1.11 13.76 -24.52
N VAL A 192 0.53 14.64 -25.34
CA VAL A 192 1.18 15.39 -26.41
C VAL A 192 2.52 16.01 -25.99
N ARG A 193 3.62 15.53 -26.61
CA ARG A 193 4.87 16.27 -26.79
C ARG A 193 4.59 17.46 -27.74
N ARG A 194 4.36 18.67 -27.23
CA ARG A 194 4.35 19.89 -28.06
C ARG A 194 5.47 20.84 -27.62
N THR A 195 6.54 20.88 -28.40
CA THR A 195 7.74 21.69 -28.14
C THR A 195 7.71 23.08 -28.79
N THR A 196 6.63 23.52 -29.48
CA THR A 196 6.70 24.78 -30.26
C THR A 196 5.39 25.55 -30.53
N SER A 197 4.41 25.70 -29.61
CA SER A 197 3.31 26.67 -29.85
C SER A 197 2.61 27.20 -28.57
N PRO A 198 2.34 28.52 -28.46
CA PRO A 198 1.75 29.16 -27.27
C PRO A 198 0.21 29.30 -27.32
N SER A 199 -0.50 28.40 -28.00
CA SER A 199 -1.98 28.38 -27.97
C SER A 199 -2.46 27.42 -26.88
N ALA A 200 -3.10 27.98 -25.85
CA ALA A 200 -3.70 27.29 -24.72
C ALA A 200 -4.76 26.27 -25.18
N ASP A 201 -4.35 25.02 -25.38
CA ASP A 201 -5.22 23.84 -25.26
C ASP A 201 -4.35 22.57 -25.21
N SER A 202 -4.45 21.82 -24.09
CA SER A 202 -3.66 20.67 -23.61
C SER A 202 -2.26 20.98 -23.04
N SER A 203 -2.16 21.18 -21.72
CA SER A 203 -0.89 21.32 -20.96
C SER A 203 -0.06 20.03 -20.94
N SER A 204 1.18 20.07 -21.47
CA SER A 204 2.15 18.96 -21.41
C SER A 204 2.76 18.83 -20.00
N VAL A 205 2.56 17.68 -19.35
CA VAL A 205 3.05 17.40 -17.98
C VAL A 205 4.26 16.47 -18.00
N TRP A 206 5.16 16.59 -17.03
CA TRP A 206 6.48 15.96 -17.08
C TRP A 206 6.86 15.09 -15.88
N ILE A 207 7.59 14.00 -16.16
CA ILE A 207 8.43 13.30 -15.16
C ILE A 207 9.62 14.20 -14.81
N PRO A 208 10.01 14.35 -13.52
CA PRO A 208 11.07 15.27 -13.12
C PRO A 208 12.37 15.13 -13.90
N ALA A 209 12.91 13.92 -14.03
CA ALA A 209 14.14 13.67 -14.78
C ALA A 209 13.99 14.01 -16.28
N GLY A 210 12.85 13.71 -16.89
CA GLY A 210 12.58 14.03 -18.29
C GLY A 210 12.51 15.55 -18.55
N TYR A 211 11.88 16.30 -17.64
CA TYR A 211 11.87 17.77 -17.71
C TYR A 211 13.28 18.35 -17.61
N LEU A 212 14.03 17.94 -16.58
CA LEU A 212 15.39 18.43 -16.34
C LEU A 212 16.32 18.12 -17.52
N TYR A 213 16.15 16.96 -18.15
CA TYR A 213 16.90 16.60 -19.36
C TYR A 213 16.53 17.52 -20.53
N ASN A 214 15.24 17.74 -20.78
CA ASN A 214 14.78 18.62 -21.87
C ASN A 214 15.17 20.09 -21.69
N GLN A 215 15.32 20.55 -20.44
CA GLN A 215 15.84 21.88 -20.12
C GLN A 215 17.38 21.96 -20.16
N GLY A 216 18.07 20.86 -20.44
CA GLY A 216 19.53 20.81 -20.42
C GLY A 216 20.12 21.01 -19.03
N VAL A 217 19.37 20.72 -17.96
CA VAL A 217 19.87 20.76 -16.58
C VAL A 217 20.71 19.52 -16.30
N ILE A 218 20.23 18.35 -16.72
CA ILE A 218 20.96 17.07 -16.62
C ILE A 218 21.37 16.57 -18.01
N PRO A 219 22.48 15.80 -18.12
CA PRO A 219 23.05 15.40 -19.42
C PRO A 219 22.27 14.31 -20.17
N SER A 220 21.41 13.57 -19.46
CA SER A 220 20.66 12.43 -20.00
C SER A 220 19.35 12.23 -19.23
N TYR A 221 18.36 11.63 -19.89
CA TYR A 221 17.17 11.12 -19.21
C TYR A 221 17.47 9.74 -18.61
N SER A 222 18.20 9.76 -17.50
CA SER A 222 18.65 8.55 -16.80
C SER A 222 18.73 8.80 -15.29
N TRP A 223 18.97 7.75 -14.53
CA TRP A 223 19.24 7.83 -13.10
C TRP A 223 20.04 6.62 -12.60
N GLY A 224 20.68 6.79 -11.45
CA GLY A 224 21.31 5.72 -10.67
C GLY A 224 20.87 5.78 -9.21
N LEU A 225 20.56 4.62 -8.63
CA LEU A 225 19.97 4.44 -7.30
C LEU A 225 20.71 3.35 -6.51
N HIS A 226 20.96 3.66 -5.23
CA HIS A 226 21.24 2.70 -4.18
C HIS A 226 20.42 3.11 -2.95
N MET A 227 19.64 2.20 -2.35
CA MET A 227 18.73 2.57 -1.25
C MET A 227 19.44 2.89 0.06
N GLY A 228 20.70 2.45 0.23
CA GLY A 228 21.35 2.46 1.54
C GLY A 228 20.65 1.55 2.54
N SER A 229 20.93 1.68 3.83
CA SER A 229 20.26 0.92 4.89
C SER A 229 19.95 1.81 6.08
N ALA A 230 18.67 2.04 6.35
CA ALA A 230 18.21 2.83 7.47
C ALA A 230 18.62 2.21 8.82
N ALA A 231 18.57 0.88 8.94
CA ALA A 231 18.94 0.15 10.15
C ALA A 231 20.43 0.30 10.51
N LEU A 232 21.29 0.56 9.51
CA LEU A 232 22.73 0.76 9.68
C LEU A 232 23.14 2.24 9.55
N ASP A 233 22.18 3.17 9.59
CA ASP A 233 22.42 4.62 9.44
C ASP A 233 23.18 4.95 8.15
N TYR A 234 22.94 4.20 7.08
CA TYR A 234 23.59 4.35 5.80
C TYR A 234 22.63 5.01 4.81
N PRO A 235 22.82 6.31 4.46
CA PRO A 235 21.95 6.99 3.52
C PRO A 235 22.03 6.39 2.12
N GLY A 236 20.89 6.47 1.43
CA GLY A 236 20.81 6.14 0.03
C GLY A 236 21.52 7.16 -0.87
N SER A 237 21.54 6.86 -2.16
CA SER A 237 22.06 7.74 -3.21
C SER A 237 21.14 7.62 -4.42
N LEU A 238 20.51 8.72 -4.81
CA LEU A 238 19.78 8.84 -6.06
C LEU A 238 20.38 10.00 -6.84
N VAL A 239 20.75 9.76 -8.09
CA VAL A 239 21.37 10.75 -8.96
C VAL A 239 20.65 10.74 -10.31
N LEU A 240 20.12 11.89 -10.74
CA LEU A 240 19.50 12.07 -12.06
C LEU A 240 20.53 12.51 -13.09
N GLY A 241 20.44 11.99 -14.32
CA GLY A 241 21.42 12.20 -15.38
C GLY A 241 22.81 11.62 -15.09
N GLY A 242 22.91 10.77 -14.06
CA GLY A 242 24.18 10.32 -13.53
C GLY A 242 24.01 9.18 -12.54
N TYR A 243 25.08 8.88 -11.84
CA TYR A 243 25.14 7.91 -10.75
C TYR A 243 26.30 8.25 -9.82
N ASP A 244 26.26 7.73 -8.59
CA ASP A 244 27.43 7.74 -7.72
C ASP A 244 28.31 6.52 -8.06
N LYS A 245 29.47 6.76 -8.68
CA LYS A 245 30.42 5.71 -9.07
C LYS A 245 30.81 4.86 -7.87
N ARG A 246 30.89 5.44 -6.67
CA ARG A 246 31.28 4.71 -5.45
C ARG A 246 30.22 3.75 -4.94
N ARG A 247 29.00 3.79 -5.48
CA ARG A 247 27.93 2.81 -5.18
C ARG A 247 27.92 1.61 -6.13
N LEU A 248 28.73 1.61 -7.19
CA LEU A 248 28.81 0.54 -8.17
C LEU A 248 30.16 -0.18 -8.06
N ILE A 249 30.18 -1.31 -7.34
CA ILE A 249 31.40 -2.07 -7.06
C ILE A 249 31.41 -3.45 -7.74
N GLY A 250 32.22 -3.60 -8.78
CA GLY A 250 32.32 -4.85 -9.54
C GLY A 250 31.47 -4.91 -10.80
N PRO A 251 31.43 -6.07 -11.47
CA PRO A 251 30.70 -6.23 -12.71
C PRO A 251 29.20 -6.04 -12.49
N TYR A 252 28.49 -5.69 -13.56
CA TYR A 252 27.06 -5.46 -13.55
C TYR A 252 26.39 -6.25 -14.68
N THR A 253 25.11 -6.54 -14.51
CA THR A 253 24.27 -7.08 -15.58
C THR A 253 23.54 -5.92 -16.25
N THR A 254 23.14 -6.13 -17.51
CA THR A 254 22.31 -5.18 -18.26
C THR A 254 20.97 -5.81 -18.60
N PHE A 255 19.89 -5.04 -18.50
CA PHE A 255 18.55 -5.51 -18.83
C PHE A 255 17.77 -4.45 -19.62
N GLY A 256 16.83 -4.91 -20.45
CA GLY A 256 15.91 -4.05 -21.19
C GLY A 256 14.48 -4.17 -20.66
N SER A 257 13.51 -4.19 -21.56
CA SER A 257 12.07 -4.30 -21.24
C SER A 257 11.64 -5.61 -20.56
N GLN A 258 12.45 -6.66 -20.61
CA GLN A 258 12.09 -7.99 -20.07
C GLN A 258 12.48 -8.20 -18.60
N TYR A 259 12.87 -7.13 -17.88
CA TYR A 259 13.45 -7.18 -16.53
C TYR A 259 14.77 -8.01 -16.49
N PRO A 260 15.61 -7.90 -15.44
CA PRO A 260 16.79 -8.75 -15.32
C PRO A 260 16.40 -10.22 -15.08
N THR A 261 17.13 -11.13 -15.73
CA THR A 261 16.98 -12.58 -15.53
C THR A 261 17.82 -13.04 -14.35
N LEU A 262 17.18 -13.53 -13.30
CA LEU A 262 17.81 -14.19 -12.17
C LEU A 262 18.08 -15.66 -12.53
N LEU A 263 19.34 -16.07 -12.42
CA LEU A 263 19.83 -17.41 -12.77
C LEU A 263 19.81 -18.35 -11.57
N ASP A 264 20.16 -17.85 -10.38
CA ASP A 264 20.22 -18.65 -9.17
C ASP A 264 20.14 -17.77 -7.91
N ILE A 265 19.78 -18.40 -6.80
CA ILE A 265 19.90 -17.87 -5.45
C ILE A 265 20.79 -18.82 -4.64
N GLY A 266 21.70 -18.27 -3.86
CA GLY A 266 22.58 -19.05 -3.00
C GLY A 266 22.80 -18.42 -1.62
N ILE A 267 23.32 -19.20 -0.69
CA ILE A 267 23.79 -18.72 0.62
C ILE A 267 25.30 -18.91 0.69
N GLY A 268 26.02 -17.89 1.15
CA GLY A 268 27.47 -17.94 1.28
C GLY A 268 27.98 -17.16 2.49
N VAL A 269 29.28 -17.28 2.73
CA VAL A 269 30.00 -16.54 3.77
C VAL A 269 31.21 -15.85 3.14
N GLU A 270 31.32 -14.53 3.32
CA GLU A 270 32.37 -13.74 2.67
C GLU A 270 33.75 -13.99 3.30
N THR A 271 33.81 -14.00 4.64
CA THR A 271 35.06 -14.21 5.40
C THR A 271 34.81 -14.94 6.72
N GLY A 272 35.81 -15.68 7.20
CA GLY A 272 35.74 -16.38 8.48
C GLY A 272 35.07 -17.76 8.40
N GLY A 273 34.65 -18.26 9.57
CA GLY A 273 33.87 -19.49 9.71
C GLY A 273 32.41 -19.31 9.31
N THR A 274 31.70 -20.42 9.16
CA THR A 274 30.29 -20.45 8.73
C THR A 274 29.34 -20.74 9.89
N PRO A 275 28.19 -20.06 9.97
CA PRO A 275 27.11 -20.44 10.89
C PRO A 275 26.39 -21.73 10.42
N PHE A 276 26.52 -22.10 9.14
CA PHE A 276 25.83 -23.22 8.52
C PHE A 276 26.65 -24.52 8.51
N THR A 277 26.05 -25.60 8.04
CA THR A 277 26.73 -26.87 7.76
C THR A 277 27.51 -26.85 6.44
N PHE A 278 27.54 -25.71 5.75
CA PHE A 278 28.22 -25.48 4.47
C PHE A 278 28.86 -24.09 4.43
N GLN A 279 29.83 -23.89 3.53
CA GLN A 279 30.41 -22.57 3.27
C GLN A 279 29.64 -21.81 2.19
N ASN A 280 29.25 -22.52 1.13
CA ASN A 280 28.42 -22.00 0.05
C ASN A 280 27.37 -23.04 -0.34
N LYS A 281 26.17 -22.58 -0.65
CA LYS A 281 25.06 -23.37 -1.16
C LYS A 281 24.43 -22.62 -2.33
N THR A 282 24.26 -23.31 -3.45
CA THR A 282 23.69 -22.80 -4.71
C THR A 282 22.43 -23.59 -5.05
N GLY A 283 21.71 -23.19 -6.09
CA GLY A 283 20.51 -23.89 -6.56
C GLY A 283 19.30 -23.69 -5.67
N LEU A 284 19.24 -22.60 -4.89
CA LEU A 284 18.07 -22.31 -4.05
C LEU A 284 16.91 -21.69 -4.84
N LEU A 285 17.14 -21.37 -6.12
CA LEU A 285 16.08 -20.97 -7.05
C LEU A 285 15.47 -22.17 -7.78
N SER A 286 16.25 -23.21 -8.06
CA SER A 286 15.80 -24.37 -8.84
C SER A 286 14.86 -25.26 -8.03
N SER A 287 13.80 -25.75 -8.68
CA SER A 287 13.06 -26.91 -8.18
C SER A 287 13.77 -28.21 -8.58
N ASP A 288 13.49 -29.32 -7.88
CA ASP A 288 14.19 -30.61 -8.00
C ASP A 288 14.27 -31.22 -9.42
N ASN A 289 13.66 -30.63 -10.45
CA ASN A 289 13.68 -31.14 -11.83
C ASN A 289 13.71 -30.09 -12.98
N GLU A 290 13.86 -28.77 -12.74
CA GLU A 290 13.93 -27.79 -13.84
C GLU A 290 14.93 -26.63 -13.66
N ASP A 291 15.52 -26.19 -14.77
CA ASP A 291 16.42 -25.05 -14.88
C ASP A 291 15.59 -23.74 -14.72
N SER A 292 15.35 -23.35 -13.47
CA SER A 292 14.29 -22.38 -13.09
C SER A 292 14.78 -20.92 -13.17
N ARG A 293 15.29 -20.48 -14.32
CA ARG A 293 15.62 -19.05 -14.51
C ARG A 293 14.35 -18.21 -14.52
N ILE A 294 14.33 -17.08 -13.82
CA ILE A 294 13.15 -16.22 -13.73
C ILE A 294 13.49 -14.76 -14.06
N ASN A 295 12.56 -14.03 -14.66
CA ASN A 295 12.68 -12.58 -14.79
C ASN A 295 12.16 -11.92 -13.52
N VAL A 296 12.94 -11.01 -12.94
CA VAL A 296 12.60 -10.33 -11.68
C VAL A 296 12.53 -8.83 -11.87
N ALA A 297 11.37 -8.22 -11.61
CA ALA A 297 11.22 -6.78 -11.66
C ALA A 297 12.01 -6.10 -10.53
N ILE A 298 12.58 -4.93 -10.80
CA ILE A 298 13.21 -4.11 -9.75
C ILE A 298 12.19 -3.08 -9.28
N VAL A 299 11.77 -3.16 -8.01
CA VAL A 299 10.61 -2.44 -7.48
C VAL A 299 10.95 -1.64 -6.21
N PRO A 300 11.59 -0.45 -6.34
CA PRO A 300 12.00 0.34 -5.18
C PRO A 300 10.86 0.79 -4.25
N HIS A 301 9.62 0.82 -4.75
CA HIS A 301 8.42 1.16 -3.97
C HIS A 301 7.95 0.02 -3.03
N SER A 302 8.46 -1.20 -3.19
CA SER A 302 8.04 -2.37 -2.40
C SER A 302 9.14 -2.84 -1.45
N PRO A 303 8.80 -3.39 -0.26
CA PRO A 303 9.78 -3.76 0.77
C PRO A 303 10.49 -5.09 0.50
N SER A 304 9.79 -6.10 -0.02
CA SER A 304 10.19 -7.51 0.09
C SER A 304 10.92 -8.08 -1.14
N LEU A 305 11.44 -9.30 -0.97
CA LEU A 305 11.87 -10.22 -2.03
C LEU A 305 10.65 -11.06 -2.44
N TYR A 306 10.10 -10.83 -3.61
CA TYR A 306 8.93 -11.55 -4.14
C TYR A 306 9.41 -12.68 -5.04
N LEU A 307 9.47 -13.90 -4.49
CA LEU A 307 10.12 -15.06 -5.09
C LEU A 307 9.13 -16.23 -5.23
N PRO A 308 9.45 -17.24 -6.07
CA PRO A 308 8.67 -18.48 -6.10
C PRO A 308 8.56 -19.13 -4.72
N PRO A 309 7.43 -19.77 -4.38
CA PRO A 309 7.26 -20.41 -3.08
C PRO A 309 8.38 -21.40 -2.73
N HIS A 310 8.74 -22.27 -3.68
CA HIS A 310 9.83 -23.24 -3.51
C HIS A 310 11.18 -22.58 -3.23
N ALA A 311 11.44 -21.38 -3.77
CA ALA A 311 12.67 -20.66 -3.51
C ALA A 311 12.69 -20.07 -2.09
N CYS A 312 11.57 -19.47 -1.64
CA CYS A 312 11.45 -19.03 -0.24
C CYS A 312 11.60 -20.22 0.73
N GLU A 313 10.99 -21.37 0.43
CA GLU A 313 11.14 -22.60 1.23
C GLU A 313 12.57 -23.11 1.26
N ALA A 314 13.24 -23.18 0.10
CA ALA A 314 14.63 -23.63 0.00
C ALA A 314 15.59 -22.74 0.79
N ILE A 315 15.40 -21.42 0.76
CA ILE A 315 16.20 -20.47 1.54
C ILE A 315 15.91 -20.63 3.05
N THR A 316 14.64 -20.63 3.42
CA THR A 316 14.20 -20.60 4.82
C THR A 316 14.51 -21.89 5.57
N LYS A 317 14.63 -23.03 4.86
CA LYS A 317 15.10 -24.31 5.42
C LYS A 317 16.51 -24.25 6.00
N GLU A 318 17.34 -23.33 5.53
CA GLU A 318 18.72 -23.15 5.99
C GLU A 318 18.85 -22.07 7.08
N LEU A 319 17.75 -21.43 7.47
CA LEU A 319 17.72 -20.30 8.40
C LEU A 319 16.87 -20.64 9.63
N PRO A 320 17.17 -20.05 10.81
CA PRO A 320 16.33 -20.15 12.00
C PRO A 320 15.10 -19.24 11.87
N VAL A 321 14.26 -19.50 10.87
CA VAL A 321 13.02 -18.77 10.58
C VAL A 321 11.86 -19.75 10.49
N TYR A 322 10.66 -19.27 10.77
CA TYR A 322 9.43 -20.05 10.58
C TYR A 322 8.36 -19.17 9.92
N PHE A 323 7.53 -19.78 9.09
CA PHE A 323 6.39 -19.07 8.49
C PHE A 323 5.26 -18.95 9.52
N ASP A 324 4.93 -17.72 9.89
CA ASP A 324 3.86 -17.46 10.86
C ASP A 324 2.51 -17.33 10.15
N GLN A 325 1.55 -18.16 10.55
CA GLN A 325 0.26 -18.28 9.86
C GLN A 325 -0.66 -17.08 10.08
N VAL A 326 -0.41 -16.25 11.10
CA VAL A 326 -1.24 -15.08 11.43
C VAL A 326 -0.74 -13.86 10.66
N THR A 327 0.56 -13.58 10.77
CA THR A 327 1.20 -12.44 10.12
C THR A 327 1.47 -12.69 8.63
N LYS A 328 1.52 -13.95 8.19
CA LYS A 328 1.85 -14.36 6.82
C LYS A 328 3.26 -13.93 6.38
N TYR A 329 4.17 -13.77 7.34
CA TYR A 329 5.59 -13.48 7.14
C TYR A 329 6.45 -14.64 7.66
N TYR A 330 7.69 -14.74 7.16
CA TYR A 330 8.73 -15.54 7.80
C TYR A 330 9.34 -14.77 8.96
N LEU A 331 9.14 -15.24 10.20
CA LEU A 331 9.64 -14.60 11.40
C LEU A 331 10.96 -15.24 11.84
N TRP A 332 11.89 -14.43 12.31
CA TRP A 332 13.13 -14.93 12.90
C TRP A 332 12.85 -15.56 14.27
N ASN A 333 13.34 -16.78 14.49
CA ASN A 333 13.40 -17.36 15.83
C ASN A 333 14.57 -16.74 16.60
N THR A 334 14.32 -15.59 17.22
CA THR A 334 15.35 -14.81 17.92
C THR A 334 15.94 -15.51 19.16
N SER A 335 15.29 -16.60 19.62
CA SER A 335 15.78 -17.44 20.71
C SER A 335 16.74 -18.55 20.24
N ASP A 336 16.82 -18.80 18.93
CA ASP A 336 17.75 -19.76 18.37
C ASP A 336 19.19 -19.21 18.42
N ALA A 337 20.15 -20.05 18.86
CA ALA A 337 21.55 -19.65 18.89
C ALA A 337 22.08 -19.33 17.48
N LEU A 338 21.55 -19.98 16.44
CA LEU A 338 21.94 -19.76 15.05
C LEU A 338 21.53 -18.37 14.55
N TYR A 339 20.46 -17.77 15.09
CA TYR A 339 19.97 -16.47 14.63
C TYR A 339 21.04 -15.40 14.75
N GLN A 340 21.65 -15.28 15.93
CA GLN A 340 22.71 -14.29 16.16
C GLN A 340 23.95 -14.58 15.32
N GLU A 341 24.34 -15.85 15.17
CA GLU A 341 25.48 -16.21 14.32
C GLU A 341 25.22 -15.82 12.85
N VAL A 342 24.01 -16.01 12.32
CA VAL A 342 23.66 -15.67 10.93
C VAL A 342 23.64 -14.15 10.72
N VAL A 343 22.86 -13.39 11.51
CA VAL A 343 22.67 -11.96 11.24
C VAL A 343 23.87 -11.09 11.60
N SER A 344 24.80 -11.57 12.43
CA SER A 344 26.01 -10.84 12.79
C SER A 344 27.25 -11.26 11.99
N SER A 345 27.27 -12.45 11.39
CA SER A 345 28.44 -12.93 10.65
C SER A 345 28.50 -12.38 9.22
N PRO A 346 29.62 -12.59 8.50
CA PRO A 346 29.76 -12.28 7.08
C PRO A 346 28.94 -13.15 6.13
N SER A 347 27.83 -13.72 6.61
CA SER A 347 26.93 -14.54 5.81
C SER A 347 25.96 -13.68 5.01
N TYR A 348 25.63 -14.13 3.80
CA TYR A 348 24.80 -13.40 2.85
C TYR A 348 23.91 -14.33 2.03
N LEU A 349 22.84 -13.75 1.50
CA LEU A 349 22.08 -14.28 0.38
C LEU A 349 22.66 -13.73 -0.92
N SER A 350 22.90 -14.58 -1.91
CA SER A 350 23.47 -14.24 -3.22
C SER A 350 22.43 -14.40 -4.33
N PHE A 351 22.46 -13.47 -5.27
CA PHE A 351 21.59 -13.43 -6.45
C PHE A 351 22.48 -13.39 -7.69
N VAL A 352 22.34 -14.40 -8.55
CA VAL A 352 23.22 -14.57 -9.72
C VAL A 352 22.50 -14.11 -10.98
N PHE A 353 23.12 -13.20 -11.73
CA PHE A 353 22.61 -12.65 -12.97
C PHE A 353 23.60 -12.93 -14.12
N PRO A 354 23.14 -12.94 -15.39
CA PRO A 354 24.04 -13.08 -16.52
C PRO A 354 24.97 -11.85 -16.65
N PRO A 355 26.14 -11.99 -17.29
CA PRO A 355 27.02 -10.86 -17.59
C PRO A 355 26.33 -9.79 -18.46
N ALA A 356 26.81 -8.56 -18.39
CA ALA A 356 26.52 -7.57 -19.42
C ALA A 356 27.08 -7.99 -20.79
N SER A 357 26.52 -7.43 -21.86
CA SER A 357 26.97 -7.76 -23.22
C SER A 357 28.47 -7.46 -23.40
N GLY A 358 29.24 -8.51 -23.72
CA GLY A 358 30.69 -8.44 -23.92
C GLY A 358 31.52 -8.87 -22.72
N ASP A 359 30.90 -9.12 -21.56
CA ASP A 359 31.54 -9.70 -20.39
C ASP A 359 31.29 -11.22 -20.33
N LEU A 360 32.15 -11.95 -19.61
CA LEU A 360 32.10 -13.42 -19.55
C LEU A 360 31.55 -13.97 -18.23
N ASP A 361 31.74 -13.23 -17.13
CA ASP A 361 31.45 -13.72 -15.79
C ASP A 361 30.06 -13.29 -15.33
N ASN A 362 29.32 -14.24 -14.75
CA ASN A 362 28.05 -13.95 -14.10
C ASN A 362 28.23 -12.93 -12.97
N VAL A 363 27.21 -12.11 -12.80
CA VAL A 363 27.18 -11.04 -11.80
C VAL A 363 26.54 -11.59 -10.55
N ASN A 364 27.32 -11.67 -9.47
CA ASN A 364 26.84 -12.16 -8.18
C ASN A 364 26.64 -10.97 -7.22
N ILE A 365 25.39 -10.70 -6.86
CA ILE A 365 25.00 -9.65 -5.92
C ILE A 365 24.68 -10.28 -4.57
N LYS A 366 25.44 -9.89 -3.56
CA LYS A 366 25.40 -10.39 -2.19
C LYS A 366 24.69 -9.40 -1.28
N ILE A 367 23.68 -9.90 -0.57
CA ILE A 367 22.90 -9.17 0.43
C ILE A 367 23.16 -9.80 1.80
N PRO A 368 23.94 -9.17 2.69
CA PRO A 368 24.20 -9.69 4.03
C PRO A 368 22.92 -9.94 4.81
N PHE A 369 22.87 -11.01 5.62
CA PHE A 369 21.68 -11.29 6.44
C PHE A 369 21.40 -10.20 7.49
N ALA A 370 22.41 -9.41 7.87
CA ALA A 370 22.24 -8.20 8.67
C ALA A 370 21.22 -7.23 8.04
N LEU A 371 21.18 -7.10 6.71
CA LEU A 371 20.21 -6.27 5.99
C LEU A 371 18.82 -6.91 5.85
N LEU A 372 18.73 -8.23 6.01
CA LEU A 372 17.51 -9.03 5.89
C LEU A 372 16.89 -9.36 7.26
N ASN A 373 17.38 -8.72 8.32
CA ASN A 373 16.88 -8.80 9.68
C ASN A 373 15.99 -7.58 10.00
N LEU A 374 14.87 -7.47 9.28
CA LEU A 374 13.98 -6.31 9.34
C LEU A 374 12.96 -6.43 10.48
N THR A 375 12.27 -5.34 10.80
CA THR A 375 11.34 -5.28 11.93
C THR A 375 9.92 -4.95 11.48
N LEU A 376 8.98 -5.86 11.74
CA LEU A 376 7.55 -5.57 11.65
C LEU A 376 7.09 -4.74 12.84
N THR A 377 6.28 -3.73 12.62
CA THR A 377 5.68 -2.87 13.65
C THR A 377 4.21 -2.58 13.35
N SER A 378 3.56 -1.75 14.18
CA SER A 378 2.16 -1.35 13.98
C SER A 378 1.97 -0.65 12.64
N PRO A 379 0.90 -0.95 11.86
CA PRO A 379 -0.29 -1.73 12.25
C PRO A 379 -0.20 -3.22 11.90
N ILE A 380 0.92 -3.73 11.36
CA ILE A 380 1.06 -5.13 10.97
C ILE A 380 1.01 -6.03 12.22
N VAL A 381 1.75 -5.64 13.25
CA VAL A 381 1.84 -6.33 14.53
C VAL A 381 1.70 -5.34 15.69
N SER A 382 1.17 -5.77 16.83
CA SER A 382 0.98 -4.92 18.02
C SER A 382 2.27 -4.63 18.79
N SER A 383 3.32 -5.44 18.60
CA SER A 383 4.64 -5.25 19.18
C SER A 383 5.72 -5.56 18.14
N PRO A 384 6.89 -4.90 18.17
CA PRO A 384 7.94 -5.12 17.17
C PRO A 384 8.38 -6.60 17.07
N VAL A 385 8.50 -7.13 15.85
CA VAL A 385 8.93 -8.52 15.59
C VAL A 385 9.93 -8.56 14.44
N GLN A 386 11.03 -9.31 14.61
CA GLN A 386 12.03 -9.50 13.56
C GLN A 386 11.53 -10.49 12.50
N TYR A 387 11.66 -10.12 11.23
CA TYR A 387 11.23 -10.96 10.11
C TYR A 387 12.27 -11.00 8.97
N PHE A 388 12.19 -12.07 8.18
CA PHE A 388 12.95 -12.27 6.96
C PHE A 388 12.07 -11.92 5.75
N PRO A 389 12.48 -10.98 4.87
CA PRO A 389 11.59 -10.39 3.86
C PRO A 389 11.44 -11.22 2.58
N CYS A 390 11.21 -12.53 2.70
CA CYS A 390 10.80 -13.38 1.56
C CYS A 390 9.27 -13.44 1.50
N GLN A 391 8.69 -13.01 0.39
CA GLN A 391 7.26 -13.13 0.13
C GLN A 391 7.05 -14.14 -1.01
N PRO A 392 6.41 -15.28 -0.76
CA PRO A 392 6.09 -16.22 -1.82
C PRO A 392 5.03 -15.61 -2.76
N VAL A 393 5.29 -15.65 -4.07
CA VAL A 393 4.35 -15.19 -5.10
C VAL A 393 4.28 -16.19 -6.25
N GLU A 394 3.10 -16.32 -6.84
CA GLU A 394 2.86 -17.17 -8.01
C GLU A 394 2.26 -16.34 -9.15
N PRO A 395 3.11 -15.72 -9.99
CA PRO A 395 2.69 -15.08 -11.22
C PRO A 395 1.88 -16.04 -12.10
N ASN A 396 0.72 -15.59 -12.56
CA ASN A 396 0.03 -16.25 -13.65
C ASN A 396 -0.39 -15.19 -14.68
N GLY A 397 -0.79 -15.63 -15.87
CA GLY A 397 -1.10 -14.71 -16.97
C GLY A 397 -2.27 -13.73 -16.71
N THR A 398 -2.98 -13.84 -15.58
CA THR A 398 -4.21 -13.08 -15.30
C THR A 398 -4.23 -12.35 -13.96
N ASN A 399 -3.36 -12.68 -13.00
CA ASN A 399 -3.39 -12.12 -11.65
C ASN A 399 -2.53 -10.85 -11.48
N GLY A 400 -1.71 -10.50 -12.46
CA GLY A 400 -0.84 -9.32 -12.42
C GLY A 400 0.32 -9.41 -11.42
N LEU A 401 0.53 -10.56 -10.78
CA LEU A 401 1.69 -10.80 -9.91
C LEU A 401 2.94 -10.99 -10.76
N ARG A 402 4.08 -10.58 -10.22
CA ARG A 402 5.41 -10.75 -10.84
C ARG A 402 6.44 -11.09 -9.78
N TYR A 403 7.46 -11.86 -10.14
CA TYR A 403 8.65 -11.94 -9.31
C TYR A 403 9.35 -10.59 -9.28
N ALA A 404 9.80 -10.17 -8.11
CA ALA A 404 10.31 -8.83 -7.94
C ALA A 404 11.29 -8.71 -6.77
N LEU A 405 12.28 -7.82 -6.91
CA LEU A 405 13.26 -7.50 -5.89
C LEU A 405 13.04 -6.05 -5.43
N GLY A 406 12.56 -5.90 -4.20
CA GLY A 406 12.26 -4.62 -3.58
C GLY A 406 13.41 -4.03 -2.77
N ARG A 407 13.07 -3.11 -1.86
CA ARG A 407 14.02 -2.38 -1.01
C ARG A 407 14.95 -3.31 -0.24
N ALA A 408 14.48 -4.44 0.29
CA ALA A 408 15.32 -5.40 1.01
C ALA A 408 16.58 -5.80 0.20
N PHE A 409 16.43 -6.05 -1.10
CA PHE A 409 17.53 -6.32 -2.02
C PHE A 409 18.32 -5.04 -2.36
N LEU A 410 17.62 -3.94 -2.64
CA LEU A 410 18.23 -2.67 -3.06
C LEU A 410 19.05 -1.98 -1.96
N GLN A 411 19.00 -2.44 -0.71
CA GLN A 411 19.95 -2.02 0.34
C GLN A 411 21.39 -2.45 0.02
N GLY A 412 21.59 -3.55 -0.70
CA GLY A 412 22.91 -4.08 -1.08
C GLY A 412 23.20 -4.02 -2.58
N ALA A 413 22.29 -3.49 -3.39
CA ALA A 413 22.41 -3.44 -4.84
C ALA A 413 22.34 -2.02 -5.40
N PHE A 414 23.11 -1.78 -6.45
CA PHE A 414 23.00 -0.59 -7.29
C PHE A 414 22.11 -0.91 -8.48
N VAL A 415 21.17 -0.01 -8.80
CA VAL A 415 20.36 -0.08 -10.00
C VAL A 415 20.41 1.26 -10.73
N GLY A 416 20.51 1.23 -12.06
CA GLY A 416 20.40 2.42 -12.89
C GLY A 416 19.54 2.16 -14.12
N TRP A 417 19.01 3.23 -14.70
CA TRP A 417 18.19 3.16 -15.91
C TRP A 417 18.49 4.34 -16.83
N ASN A 418 18.57 4.07 -18.13
CA ASN A 418 18.66 5.08 -19.18
C ASN A 418 17.48 4.94 -20.15
N THR A 419 16.53 5.89 -20.05
CA THR A 419 15.29 5.88 -20.83
C THR A 419 15.55 5.96 -22.34
N ASN A 420 16.53 6.76 -22.77
CA ASN A 420 16.80 6.95 -24.20
C ASN A 420 17.62 5.80 -24.81
N ALA A 421 18.31 5.01 -23.99
CA ALA A 421 18.98 3.78 -24.41
C ALA A 421 18.11 2.53 -24.24
N GLU A 422 17.00 2.62 -23.50
CA GLU A 422 16.15 1.49 -23.10
C GLU A 422 16.96 0.39 -22.40
N LEU A 423 17.87 0.80 -21.52
CA LEU A 423 18.84 -0.06 -20.87
C LEU A 423 18.93 0.25 -19.38
N GLY A 424 18.84 -0.80 -18.57
CA GLY A 424 19.11 -0.79 -17.14
C GLY A 424 20.41 -1.49 -16.80
N TRP A 425 20.96 -1.13 -15.64
CA TRP A 425 22.14 -1.74 -15.03
C TRP A 425 21.80 -2.21 -13.63
N LEU A 426 22.31 -3.39 -13.25
CA LEU A 426 22.19 -3.91 -11.89
C LEU A 426 23.53 -4.48 -11.42
N ALA A 427 24.00 -4.03 -10.26
CA ALA A 427 25.34 -4.33 -9.75
C ALA A 427 25.35 -4.47 -8.22
N GLN A 428 26.45 -4.98 -7.68
CA GLN A 428 26.72 -4.95 -6.24
C GLN A 428 26.96 -3.52 -5.76
N ALA A 429 26.34 -3.14 -4.64
CA ALA A 429 26.66 -1.92 -3.90
C ALA A 429 27.55 -2.21 -2.68
N PRO A 430 28.35 -1.24 -2.21
CA PRO A 430 29.16 -1.40 -1.01
C PRO A 430 28.30 -1.36 0.27
N GLY A 431 28.87 -1.87 1.36
CA GLY A 431 28.35 -1.67 2.71
C GLY A 431 28.54 -0.24 3.23
N PRO A 432 28.12 0.04 4.48
CA PRO A 432 28.14 1.40 5.04
C PRO A 432 29.54 1.98 5.28
N GLY A 433 30.58 1.16 5.32
CA GLY A 433 31.94 1.62 5.65
C GLY A 433 32.06 2.16 7.07
N ASP A 434 33.22 2.73 7.40
CA ASP A 434 33.60 3.10 8.77
C ASP A 434 32.82 4.29 9.36
N SER A 435 32.28 5.15 8.50
CA SER A 435 31.56 6.37 8.89
C SER A 435 30.13 6.39 8.36
N ASN A 436 29.58 5.21 8.03
CA ASN A 436 28.25 5.02 7.45
C ASN A 436 27.99 5.83 6.16
N VAL A 437 29.04 6.22 5.43
CA VAL A 437 28.96 6.95 4.15
C VAL A 437 29.44 6.11 2.96
N GLY A 438 29.51 4.80 3.16
CA GLY A 438 29.99 3.83 2.19
C GLY A 438 31.47 4.02 1.88
N LEU A 439 31.78 4.06 0.59
CA LEU A 439 33.12 4.38 0.10
C LEU A 439 33.32 5.88 -0.11
N GLY A 440 32.41 6.73 0.37
CA GLY A 440 32.30 8.15 0.01
C GLY A 440 31.42 8.33 -1.24
N SER A 441 31.50 9.51 -1.87
CA SER A 441 30.75 9.83 -3.10
C SER A 441 31.65 10.27 -4.25
N GLU A 442 31.32 9.83 -5.46
CA GLU A 442 31.94 10.30 -6.71
C GLU A 442 30.88 10.29 -7.82
N GLY A 443 30.20 11.41 -8.00
CA GLY A 443 29.19 11.53 -9.05
C GLY A 443 29.79 11.46 -10.46
N LYS A 444 29.13 10.73 -11.35
CA LYS A 444 29.44 10.62 -12.78
C LYS A 444 28.21 10.90 -13.61
N ASN A 445 28.42 11.64 -14.71
CA ASN A 445 27.40 11.81 -15.73
C ASN A 445 27.17 10.49 -16.45
N ILE A 446 25.92 10.22 -16.79
CA ILE A 446 25.57 9.21 -17.79
C ILE A 446 25.41 9.93 -19.12
N ALA A 447 26.03 9.41 -20.18
CA ALA A 447 25.80 9.97 -21.51
C ALA A 447 24.40 9.55 -22.02
N ASN A 448 23.75 10.40 -22.82
CA ASN A 448 22.36 10.20 -23.25
C ASN A 448 22.03 8.81 -23.84
N LYS A 449 22.98 8.18 -24.55
CA LYS A 449 22.84 6.82 -25.10
C LYS A 449 23.90 5.86 -24.55
N ALA A 450 24.38 6.11 -23.33
CA ALA A 450 25.35 5.24 -22.70
C ALA A 450 24.79 3.82 -22.56
N THR A 451 25.61 2.84 -22.93
CA THR A 451 25.34 1.41 -22.73
C THR A 451 26.26 0.78 -21.69
N LYS A 452 27.23 1.55 -21.19
CA LYS A 452 28.21 1.14 -20.18
C LYS A 452 28.33 2.20 -19.09
N LEU A 453 28.68 1.75 -17.89
CA LEU A 453 29.01 2.59 -16.74
C LEU A 453 30.45 2.29 -16.30
N ASP A 454 31.14 3.31 -15.80
CA ASP A 454 32.41 3.12 -15.12
C ASP A 454 32.15 2.51 -13.75
N VAL A 455 32.78 1.37 -13.49
CA VAL A 455 32.77 0.70 -12.18
C VAL A 455 33.80 1.35 -11.26
N TYR A 456 33.55 1.39 -9.95
CA TYR A 456 34.56 1.81 -8.99
C TYR A 456 35.75 0.83 -8.98
N ASP A 457 36.88 1.31 -9.48
CA ASP A 457 38.11 0.58 -9.77
C ASP A 457 39.31 1.15 -8.99
N GLY A 458 39.08 1.61 -7.75
CA GLY A 458 40.14 2.19 -6.91
C GLY A 458 41.28 1.20 -6.57
N THR A 459 42.14 1.58 -5.62
CA THR A 459 43.38 0.84 -5.30
C THR A 459 43.23 -0.49 -4.55
N VAL A 460 42.03 -0.92 -4.16
CA VAL A 460 41.79 -2.09 -3.28
C VAL A 460 41.02 -3.20 -4.03
N THR A 461 41.37 -4.45 -3.75
CA THR A 461 40.59 -5.64 -4.17
C THR A 461 39.57 -6.02 -3.10
N ASN A 462 38.34 -6.35 -3.48
CA ASN A 462 37.22 -6.74 -2.60
C ASN A 462 36.61 -5.61 -1.73
N TYR A 463 36.10 -4.57 -2.40
CA TYR A 463 35.38 -3.46 -1.75
C TYR A 463 34.18 -3.88 -0.92
N PHE A 464 33.50 -4.95 -1.31
CA PHE A 464 32.34 -5.45 -0.59
C PHE A 464 32.76 -5.86 0.83
N ALA A 465 33.70 -6.81 0.96
CA ALA A 465 34.14 -7.25 2.28
C ALA A 465 34.73 -6.11 3.14
N GLN A 466 35.48 -5.20 2.52
CA GLN A 466 36.08 -4.05 3.22
C GLN A 466 35.02 -3.10 3.76
N SER A 467 34.04 -2.72 2.95
CA SER A 467 32.98 -1.79 3.36
C SER A 467 32.05 -2.37 4.44
N TRP A 468 32.05 -3.68 4.62
CA TRP A 468 31.30 -4.39 5.66
C TRP A 468 32.11 -4.73 6.91
N SER A 469 33.42 -4.53 6.94
CA SER A 469 34.29 -5.11 7.97
C SER A 469 34.00 -4.69 9.42
N LYS A 470 33.35 -3.54 9.64
CA LYS A 470 32.92 -3.06 10.97
C LYS A 470 31.45 -3.33 11.29
N HIS A 471 30.71 -3.87 10.34
CA HIS A 471 29.26 -4.10 10.41
C HIS A 471 28.91 -5.58 10.52
N TRP A 472 29.91 -6.46 10.49
CA TRP A 472 29.79 -7.89 10.76
C TRP A 472 30.93 -8.40 11.62
N THR A 473 30.80 -9.59 12.18
CA THR A 473 31.79 -10.25 13.02
C THR A 473 32.11 -11.63 12.44
N PRO A 474 33.28 -11.82 11.78
CA PRO A 474 33.69 -13.13 11.28
C PRO A 474 33.71 -14.17 12.40
N LEU A 475 33.08 -15.32 12.15
CA LEU A 475 33.11 -16.44 13.10
C LEU A 475 34.49 -17.12 13.07
N PRO A 476 34.90 -17.80 14.16
CA PRO A 476 36.11 -18.61 14.16
C PRO A 476 36.06 -19.69 13.08
N LEU A 477 37.21 -20.03 12.50
CA LEU A 477 37.37 -21.16 11.58
C LEU A 477 37.29 -22.51 12.34
N THR A 478 36.16 -22.79 12.96
CA THR A 478 35.87 -24.10 13.57
C THR A 478 34.93 -24.88 12.65
N SER A 479 35.19 -26.17 12.43
CA SER A 479 34.49 -26.97 11.43
C SER A 479 33.07 -27.36 11.87
N LYS A 480 32.07 -26.49 11.64
CA LYS A 480 30.66 -26.93 11.54
C LYS A 480 30.34 -27.48 10.14
N ALA A 481 31.12 -27.10 9.11
CA ALA A 481 31.03 -27.64 7.76
C ALA A 481 32.03 -28.79 7.54
N PRO A 482 31.66 -29.87 6.83
CA PRO A 482 32.64 -30.84 6.37
C PRO A 482 33.60 -30.17 5.39
N THR A 483 34.90 -30.33 5.62
CA THR A 483 35.96 -29.90 4.69
C THR A 483 35.76 -30.58 3.34
N SER A 484 35.26 -29.86 2.34
CA SER A 484 35.35 -30.29 0.95
C SER A 484 36.46 -29.53 0.24
N THR A 485 37.34 -30.33 -0.33
CA THR A 485 38.55 -29.99 -1.07
C THR A 485 38.20 -29.22 -2.34
N ALA A 486 38.95 -28.15 -2.62
CA ALA A 486 38.91 -27.42 -3.88
C ALA A 486 39.16 -28.34 -5.09
N SER A 487 38.40 -28.18 -6.18
CA SER A 487 38.87 -28.28 -7.58
C SER A 487 37.77 -28.07 -8.64
N PRO A 488 38.14 -27.77 -9.91
CA PRO A 488 37.53 -26.72 -10.73
C PRO A 488 36.62 -27.20 -11.87
N THR A 489 35.92 -26.22 -12.46
CA THR A 489 35.45 -26.05 -13.86
C THR A 489 35.04 -27.29 -14.66
N ILE A 490 33.75 -27.37 -15.03
CA ILE A 490 33.26 -28.28 -16.07
C ILE A 490 32.50 -27.50 -17.15
N ALA A 491 33.02 -27.58 -18.37
CA ALA A 491 32.36 -27.21 -19.63
C ALA A 491 31.39 -28.34 -20.08
N PRO A 492 30.36 -28.05 -20.90
CA PRO A 492 29.20 -28.92 -21.05
C PRO A 492 29.45 -30.04 -22.06
N THR A 493 28.99 -31.25 -21.75
CA THR A 493 28.91 -32.35 -22.72
C THR A 493 27.45 -32.79 -22.90
N GLN A 494 27.04 -32.77 -24.17
CA GLN A 494 25.78 -33.25 -24.72
C GLN A 494 25.55 -34.74 -24.43
N THR A 495 24.31 -35.15 -24.19
CA THR A 495 23.83 -36.52 -24.45
C THR A 495 22.32 -36.43 -24.68
N ALA A 496 21.88 -36.47 -25.92
CA ALA A 496 21.41 -37.67 -26.65
C ALA A 496 20.15 -38.31 -26.04
N THR A 497 19.10 -38.14 -26.83
CA THR A 497 17.75 -38.71 -26.82
C THR A 497 17.68 -40.20 -26.49
N HIS A 498 16.67 -40.57 -25.68
CA HIS A 498 15.99 -41.86 -25.82
C HIS A 498 14.50 -41.71 -25.52
N GLU A 499 13.70 -41.88 -26.56
CA GLU A 499 12.26 -42.08 -26.51
C GLU A 499 11.92 -43.41 -25.83
N ALA A 500 10.89 -43.40 -24.98
CA ALA A 500 10.05 -44.55 -24.76
C ALA A 500 8.60 -44.08 -24.53
N SER A 501 7.81 -44.34 -25.56
CA SER A 501 6.36 -44.24 -25.67
C SER A 501 5.60 -44.92 -24.54
N ASN A 502 4.52 -44.29 -24.06
CA ASN A 502 3.26 -44.99 -23.85
C ASN A 502 2.07 -44.01 -23.94
N GLN A 503 1.28 -44.20 -25.00
CA GLN A 503 -0.05 -43.62 -25.17
C GLN A 503 -1.04 -44.34 -24.25
N PHE A 504 -1.78 -43.58 -23.45
CA PHE A 504 -3.16 -43.90 -23.12
C PHE A 504 -3.99 -42.63 -23.29
N ASN A 505 -4.94 -42.71 -24.21
CA ASN A 505 -5.94 -41.69 -24.49
C ASN A 505 -7.23 -42.11 -23.77
N THR A 506 -7.90 -41.17 -23.09
CA THR A 506 -9.37 -40.94 -23.16
C THR A 506 -9.80 -39.86 -22.18
N ASP A 507 -10.36 -38.79 -22.78
CA ASP A 507 -11.57 -38.06 -22.42
C ASP A 507 -11.62 -37.03 -21.27
N SER A 508 -12.25 -35.93 -21.67
CA SER A 508 -12.44 -34.63 -21.04
C SER A 508 -13.43 -34.62 -19.88
N HIS A 509 -13.05 -33.88 -18.84
CA HIS A 509 -13.81 -32.81 -18.16
C HIS A 509 -13.45 -32.81 -16.68
N THR A 510 -12.64 -31.85 -16.20
CA THR A 510 -12.77 -31.27 -14.85
C THR A 510 -11.81 -30.10 -14.62
N LEU A 511 -12.35 -29.04 -14.03
CA LEU A 511 -11.65 -27.90 -13.43
C LEU A 511 -10.72 -28.39 -12.31
N THR A 512 -9.53 -27.81 -12.16
CA THR A 512 -8.65 -28.10 -11.01
C THR A 512 -8.22 -26.81 -10.31
N MET A 513 -8.82 -26.60 -9.14
CA MET A 513 -8.37 -25.69 -8.08
C MET A 513 -7.25 -26.38 -7.27
N SER A 514 -6.42 -25.60 -6.57
CA SER A 514 -5.35 -26.16 -5.73
C SER A 514 -5.95 -26.78 -4.45
N SER A 515 -5.39 -27.91 -3.99
CA SER A 515 -5.92 -28.68 -2.85
C SER A 515 -5.81 -27.97 -1.50
N GLN A 516 -5.02 -26.89 -1.39
CA GLN A 516 -4.87 -26.09 -0.17
C GLN A 516 -5.90 -24.96 -0.07
N ASP A 517 -6.28 -24.35 -1.20
CA ASP A 517 -7.38 -23.38 -1.25
C ASP A 517 -8.72 -24.06 -1.03
N GLU A 518 -8.91 -25.26 -1.60
CA GLU A 518 -10.05 -26.13 -1.28
C GLU A 518 -10.12 -26.44 0.21
N ALA A 519 -9.00 -26.74 0.87
CA ALA A 519 -9.00 -27.02 2.30
C ALA A 519 -9.40 -25.79 3.13
N ALA A 520 -8.89 -24.60 2.82
CA ALA A 520 -9.21 -23.36 3.56
C ALA A 520 -10.66 -22.89 3.34
N GLU A 521 -11.21 -23.09 2.14
CA GLU A 521 -12.63 -22.87 1.83
C GLU A 521 -13.49 -23.91 2.56
N VAL A 522 -13.14 -25.19 2.49
CA VAL A 522 -13.80 -26.28 3.23
C VAL A 522 -13.75 -26.05 4.75
N TYR A 523 -12.65 -25.53 5.32
CA TYR A 523 -12.57 -25.21 6.74
C TYR A 523 -13.44 -24.02 7.14
N ARG A 524 -13.53 -22.98 6.29
CA ARG A 524 -14.45 -21.86 6.52
C ARG A 524 -15.90 -22.30 6.42
N ASP A 525 -16.23 -23.10 5.42
CA ASP A 525 -17.56 -23.68 5.23
C ASP A 525 -17.91 -24.63 6.36
N LEU A 526 -16.95 -25.45 6.82
CA LEU A 526 -17.13 -26.32 7.95
C LEU A 526 -17.35 -25.52 9.24
N LEU A 527 -16.58 -24.45 9.47
CA LEU A 527 -16.77 -23.58 10.63
C LEU A 527 -18.16 -22.93 10.59
N ALA A 528 -18.53 -22.32 9.46
CA ALA A 528 -19.84 -21.70 9.25
C ALA A 528 -20.99 -22.72 9.39
N LEU A 529 -20.80 -23.94 8.89
CA LEU A 529 -21.76 -25.04 9.03
C LEU A 529 -21.89 -25.47 10.49
N THR A 530 -20.77 -25.58 11.22
CA THR A 530 -20.77 -25.97 12.64
C THR A 530 -21.46 -24.91 13.51
N THR A 531 -21.19 -23.63 13.31
CA THR A 531 -21.88 -22.54 14.02
C THR A 531 -23.36 -22.46 13.64
N SER A 532 -23.71 -22.58 12.36
CA SER A 532 -25.11 -22.70 11.90
C SER A 532 -25.83 -23.89 12.56
N ASN A 533 -25.17 -25.03 12.71
CA ASN A 533 -25.78 -26.20 13.36
C ASN A 533 -26.01 -25.95 14.86
N LEU A 534 -25.08 -25.29 15.56
CA LEU A 534 -25.26 -24.87 16.95
C LEU A 534 -26.46 -23.93 17.12
N TYR A 535 -26.70 -23.03 16.16
CA TYR A 535 -27.91 -22.20 16.13
C TYR A 535 -29.19 -23.02 15.97
N LYS A 536 -29.21 -23.97 15.02
CA LYS A 536 -30.40 -24.77 14.72
C LYS A 536 -30.80 -25.73 15.83
N ASN A 537 -29.83 -26.34 16.51
CA ASN A 537 -30.09 -27.40 17.49
C ASN A 537 -29.95 -26.95 18.95
N GLY A 538 -29.32 -25.79 19.22
CA GLY A 538 -29.11 -25.26 20.57
C GLY A 538 -28.25 -26.13 21.49
N SER A 539 -27.53 -27.12 20.94
CA SER A 539 -26.70 -28.04 21.73
C SER A 539 -25.55 -27.30 22.37
N TYR A 540 -25.30 -27.53 23.66
CA TYR A 540 -24.26 -26.86 24.46
C TYR A 540 -24.54 -25.37 24.74
N SER A 541 -25.73 -24.86 24.45
CA SER A 541 -26.12 -23.51 24.84
C SER A 541 -26.08 -23.35 26.36
N ASP A 542 -25.46 -22.26 26.80
CA ASP A 542 -25.22 -21.91 28.20
C ASP A 542 -25.83 -20.55 28.58
N PHE A 543 -26.65 -20.00 27.68
CA PHE A 543 -27.33 -18.72 27.85
C PHE A 543 -28.63 -18.63 27.04
N LYS A 544 -29.56 -17.78 27.46
CA LYS A 544 -30.83 -17.54 26.75
C LYS A 544 -31.06 -16.05 26.55
N ILE A 545 -31.45 -15.68 25.33
CA ILE A 545 -32.01 -14.35 25.02
C ILE A 545 -33.52 -14.51 24.91
N VAL A 546 -34.28 -13.77 25.72
CA VAL A 546 -35.74 -13.77 25.72
C VAL A 546 -36.23 -12.43 25.20
N CYS A 547 -37.10 -12.45 24.19
CA CYS A 547 -37.75 -11.27 23.62
C CYS A 547 -39.24 -11.54 23.43
N GLY A 548 -40.06 -10.98 24.32
CA GLY A 548 -41.50 -11.25 24.34
C GLY A 548 -41.79 -12.75 24.55
N THR A 549 -42.37 -13.41 23.54
CA THR A 549 -42.65 -14.86 23.54
C THR A 549 -41.48 -15.70 23.03
N ASP A 550 -40.49 -15.06 22.42
CA ASP A 550 -39.45 -15.76 21.66
C ASP A 550 -38.25 -15.98 22.57
N THR A 551 -37.75 -17.22 22.60
CA THR A 551 -36.58 -17.58 23.41
C THR A 551 -35.53 -18.22 22.51
N TYR A 552 -34.34 -17.64 22.51
CA TYR A 552 -33.19 -18.11 21.75
C TYR A 552 -32.18 -18.73 22.69
N ASN A 553 -31.92 -20.02 22.52
CA ASN A 553 -30.83 -20.71 23.20
C ASN A 553 -29.52 -20.33 22.50
N VAL A 554 -28.60 -19.69 23.22
CA VAL A 554 -27.37 -19.14 22.65
C VAL A 554 -26.12 -19.52 23.46
N HIS A 555 -24.96 -19.37 22.83
CA HIS A 555 -23.67 -19.73 23.42
C HIS A 555 -22.91 -18.48 23.80
N LYS A 556 -22.51 -18.34 25.07
CA LYS A 556 -21.69 -17.22 25.54
C LYS A 556 -20.39 -17.10 24.74
N ALA A 557 -19.79 -18.24 24.40
CA ALA A 557 -18.58 -18.31 23.58
C ALA A 557 -18.75 -17.77 22.15
N ILE A 558 -19.98 -17.67 21.65
CA ILE A 558 -20.28 -17.13 20.31
C ILE A 558 -20.70 -15.65 20.41
N ILE A 559 -21.59 -15.30 21.34
CA ILE A 559 -22.15 -13.93 21.41
C ILE A 559 -21.24 -12.93 22.14
N CYS A 560 -20.52 -13.35 23.20
CA CYS A 560 -19.72 -12.43 24.02
C CYS A 560 -18.49 -11.87 23.28
N PRO A 561 -17.76 -12.65 22.45
CA PRO A 561 -16.66 -12.09 21.66
C PRO A 561 -17.12 -11.08 20.60
N GLN A 562 -18.39 -11.15 20.19
CA GLN A 562 -18.97 -10.33 19.14
C GLN A 562 -19.74 -9.11 19.66
N SER A 563 -20.04 -9.04 20.97
CA SER A 563 -20.86 -8.00 21.58
C SER A 563 -20.32 -7.61 22.95
N GLU A 564 -19.95 -6.34 23.10
CA GLU A 564 -19.53 -5.79 24.39
C GLU A 564 -20.67 -5.78 25.42
N PHE A 565 -21.90 -5.50 24.96
CA PHE A 565 -23.10 -5.61 25.79
C PHE A 565 -23.27 -7.02 26.36
N PHE A 566 -23.29 -8.07 25.51
CA PHE A 566 -23.47 -9.44 26.00
C PHE A 566 -22.26 -9.91 26.80
N ARG A 567 -21.04 -9.46 26.47
CA ARG A 567 -19.85 -9.71 27.29
C ARG A 567 -19.98 -9.14 28.69
N ALA A 568 -20.54 -7.94 28.84
CA ALA A 568 -20.79 -7.32 30.14
C ALA A 568 -21.93 -8.03 30.89
N ALA A 569 -23.06 -8.25 30.22
CA ALA A 569 -24.26 -8.89 30.79
C ALA A 569 -23.98 -10.34 31.26
N CYS A 570 -23.15 -11.10 30.52
CA CYS A 570 -22.82 -12.49 30.86
C CYS A 570 -21.79 -12.64 32.00
N ARG A 571 -21.26 -11.54 32.57
CA ARG A 571 -20.33 -11.62 33.71
C ARG A 571 -21.04 -12.21 34.94
N PRO A 572 -20.42 -13.15 35.70
CA PRO A 572 -21.03 -13.76 36.88
C PRO A 572 -21.45 -12.76 37.98
N TYR A 573 -20.84 -11.57 37.99
CA TYR A 573 -21.13 -10.46 38.90
C TYR A 573 -20.84 -9.13 38.18
N PRO A 574 -21.59 -8.03 38.45
CA PRO A 574 -22.73 -7.91 39.37
C PRO A 574 -24.11 -8.27 38.78
N PHE A 575 -24.20 -8.46 37.46
CA PHE A 575 -25.45 -8.54 36.72
C PHE A 575 -26.26 -9.82 36.99
N GLN A 576 -27.61 -9.71 36.96
CA GLN A 576 -28.48 -10.87 37.19
C GLN A 576 -28.43 -11.84 36.02
N GLU A 577 -28.26 -11.32 34.81
CA GLU A 577 -28.18 -12.04 33.55
C GLU A 577 -27.07 -13.09 33.58
N GLY A 578 -25.87 -12.71 34.02
CA GLY A 578 -24.74 -13.63 34.17
C GLY A 578 -24.95 -14.70 35.25
N LYS A 579 -25.81 -14.44 36.26
CA LYS A 579 -26.18 -15.40 37.31
C LYS A 579 -27.28 -16.36 36.88
N THR A 580 -28.32 -15.85 36.23
CA THR A 580 -29.49 -16.63 35.79
C THR A 580 -29.22 -17.34 34.47
N GLY A 581 -28.25 -16.88 33.69
CA GLY A 581 -28.02 -17.33 32.32
C GLY A 581 -29.10 -16.87 31.34
N VAL A 582 -29.89 -15.86 31.70
CA VAL A 582 -31.02 -15.36 30.91
C VAL A 582 -30.95 -13.84 30.85
N VAL A 583 -30.96 -13.29 29.63
CA VAL A 583 -31.19 -11.86 29.39
C VAL A 583 -32.57 -11.68 28.75
N THR A 584 -33.37 -10.80 29.33
CA THR A 584 -34.67 -10.43 28.77
C THR A 584 -34.53 -9.08 28.07
N LEU A 585 -34.63 -9.10 26.74
CA LEU A 585 -34.76 -7.89 25.94
C LEU A 585 -36.24 -7.50 25.95
N PRO A 586 -36.60 -6.30 26.43
CA PRO A 586 -37.99 -5.84 26.40
C PRO A 586 -38.48 -5.81 24.95
N CYS A 587 -39.69 -6.33 24.67
CA CYS A 587 -40.24 -6.38 23.30
C CYS A 587 -41.74 -6.02 23.32
N ASN A 588 -42.17 -5.15 22.41
CA ASN A 588 -43.55 -4.66 22.29
C ASN A 588 -44.05 -4.79 20.84
N PRO A 589 -45.26 -5.31 20.59
CA PRO A 589 -45.89 -5.30 19.27
C PRO A 589 -45.98 -3.93 18.59
N GLY A 590 -45.93 -2.83 19.35
CA GLY A 590 -46.07 -1.46 18.82
C GLY A 590 -44.97 -0.99 17.85
N ARG A 591 -43.81 -1.66 17.78
CA ARG A 591 -42.73 -1.39 16.80
C ARG A 591 -42.78 -2.25 15.54
N ASP A 592 -43.81 -3.09 15.42
CA ASP A 592 -44.06 -3.83 14.20
C ASP A 592 -44.46 -2.84 13.09
N LEU A 593 -43.57 -2.66 12.11
CA LEU A 593 -43.82 -1.78 10.97
C LEU A 593 -45.06 -2.24 10.20
N ASP A 594 -45.47 -3.51 10.32
CA ASP A 594 -46.68 -4.03 9.71
C ASP A 594 -47.96 -3.38 10.25
N ALA A 595 -47.94 -2.83 11.47
CA ALA A 595 -49.06 -2.11 12.07
C ALA A 595 -49.19 -0.63 11.62
N LEU A 596 -48.18 -0.08 10.93
CA LEU A 596 -48.13 1.33 10.56
C LEU A 596 -48.74 1.57 9.17
N ALA A 597 -49.74 2.45 9.10
CA ALA A 597 -50.55 2.72 7.90
C ALA A 597 -50.08 3.96 7.09
N ALA A 598 -49.19 4.77 7.64
CA ALA A 598 -48.71 6.04 7.06
C ALA A 598 -47.20 6.24 7.36
N PRO A 599 -46.53 7.22 6.72
CA PRO A 599 -45.20 7.70 7.09
C PRO A 599 -45.17 8.01 8.57
N ILE A 600 -44.18 7.44 9.24
CA ILE A 600 -43.92 7.71 10.64
C ILE A 600 -43.50 9.17 10.74
N LYS A 601 -44.15 9.94 11.61
CA LYS A 601 -43.61 11.24 11.99
C LYS A 601 -42.54 11.03 13.05
N PRO A 602 -41.42 11.76 13.01
CA PRO A 602 -40.43 11.80 14.09
C PRO A 602 -41.03 11.81 15.50
N ASP A 603 -42.05 12.64 15.74
CA ASP A 603 -42.72 12.75 17.05
C ASP A 603 -43.58 11.53 17.45
N ASP A 604 -44.07 10.77 16.46
CA ASP A 604 -44.86 9.55 16.66
C ASP A 604 -43.96 8.31 16.80
N PHE A 605 -42.66 8.44 16.52
CA PHE A 605 -41.68 7.36 16.67
C PHE A 605 -41.27 7.26 18.14
N ASP A 606 -41.82 6.26 18.82
CA ASP A 606 -41.49 5.96 20.21
C ASP A 606 -40.00 5.64 20.34
N TRP A 607 -39.24 6.65 20.76
CA TRP A 607 -37.79 6.65 20.88
C TRP A 607 -37.30 5.75 22.01
N ASP A 608 -38.18 5.20 22.86
CA ASP A 608 -37.78 4.39 24.01
C ASP A 608 -36.87 3.26 23.53
N MET A 609 -35.57 3.50 23.72
CA MET A 609 -34.50 2.64 23.25
C MET A 609 -34.55 1.31 23.98
N ASP A 610 -35.35 1.12 25.02
CA ASP A 610 -35.35 -0.10 25.82
C ASP A 610 -36.17 -1.24 25.20
N VAL A 611 -36.93 -1.01 24.12
CA VAL A 611 -37.83 -2.00 23.52
C VAL A 611 -37.46 -2.41 22.09
N GLU A 612 -37.39 -3.72 21.87
CA GLU A 612 -37.02 -4.33 20.59
C GLU A 612 -38.17 -4.92 19.79
N ASP A 613 -37.93 -4.95 18.47
CA ASP A 613 -38.72 -5.71 17.51
C ASP A 613 -38.26 -7.18 17.46
N LYS A 614 -39.21 -8.12 17.50
CA LYS A 614 -38.90 -9.56 17.50
C LYS A 614 -38.13 -9.97 16.24
N SER A 615 -38.45 -9.38 15.09
CA SER A 615 -37.76 -9.68 13.84
C SER A 615 -36.32 -9.19 13.86
N ALA A 616 -36.05 -7.99 14.39
CA ALA A 616 -34.69 -7.47 14.58
C ALA A 616 -33.86 -8.34 15.55
N VAL A 617 -34.43 -8.77 16.69
CA VAL A 617 -33.75 -9.68 17.62
C VAL A 617 -33.44 -11.01 16.95
N LYS A 618 -34.39 -11.57 16.19
CA LYS A 618 -34.19 -12.81 15.42
C LYS A 618 -33.03 -12.68 14.43
N LEU A 619 -32.95 -11.58 13.67
CA LEU A 619 -31.88 -11.32 12.70
C LEU A 619 -30.53 -11.09 13.39
N MET A 620 -30.49 -10.40 14.54
CA MET A 620 -29.26 -10.24 15.33
C MET A 620 -28.76 -11.60 15.85
N VAL A 621 -29.66 -12.43 16.37
CA VAL A 621 -29.29 -13.78 16.81
C VAL A 621 -28.82 -14.60 15.62
N HIS A 622 -29.48 -14.53 14.47
CA HIS A 622 -29.03 -15.19 13.25
C HIS A 622 -27.60 -14.75 12.87
N TYR A 623 -27.32 -13.45 12.91
CA TYR A 623 -26.02 -12.88 12.60
C TYR A 623 -24.89 -13.49 13.44
N PHE A 624 -25.08 -13.68 14.75
CA PHE A 624 -24.03 -14.23 15.62
C PHE A 624 -23.49 -15.60 15.17
N TYR A 625 -24.28 -16.38 14.44
CA TYR A 625 -23.91 -17.74 14.02
C TYR A 625 -23.56 -17.87 12.55
N HIS A 626 -24.00 -16.92 11.72
CA HIS A 626 -23.81 -16.97 10.27
C HIS A 626 -22.91 -15.85 9.75
N HIS A 627 -22.57 -14.87 10.60
CA HIS A 627 -21.90 -13.61 10.23
C HIS A 627 -22.61 -12.82 9.12
N ASP A 628 -23.87 -13.19 8.87
CA ASP A 628 -24.80 -12.53 7.97
C ASP A 628 -26.23 -12.75 8.49
N TYR A 629 -27.17 -11.95 7.99
CA TYR A 629 -28.59 -12.12 8.24
C TYR A 629 -29.39 -12.07 6.94
N PRO A 630 -30.44 -12.90 6.82
CA PRO A 630 -31.28 -12.93 5.63
C PRO A 630 -32.09 -11.65 5.54
N SER A 631 -32.06 -11.02 4.38
CA SER A 631 -32.98 -9.98 3.96
C SER A 631 -33.70 -10.50 2.73
N GLU A 632 -34.93 -10.99 2.88
CA GLU A 632 -35.75 -11.32 1.73
C GLU A 632 -36.02 -10.01 0.97
N PHE A 633 -35.60 -9.96 -0.30
CA PHE A 633 -35.99 -8.89 -1.21
C PHE A 633 -37.42 -9.20 -1.66
N PRO A 634 -38.46 -8.47 -1.22
CA PRO A 634 -39.63 -8.40 -2.08
C PRO A 634 -39.13 -7.75 -3.37
N THR A 635 -39.09 -8.52 -4.46
CA THR A 635 -38.93 -7.99 -5.82
C THR A 635 -40.13 -7.09 -6.08
N TYR A 636 -40.08 -5.85 -5.61
CA TYR A 636 -40.90 -4.79 -6.15
C TYR A 636 -40.21 -4.38 -7.44
N GLU A 637 -40.78 -4.85 -8.54
CA GLU A 637 -40.44 -4.36 -9.86
C GLU A 637 -40.53 -2.84 -9.87
N GLY A 638 -39.42 -2.20 -10.24
CA GLY A 638 -39.42 -0.86 -10.77
C GLY A 638 -39.23 0.26 -9.75
N HIS A 639 -38.51 1.27 -10.22
CA HIS A 639 -38.32 2.60 -9.65
C HIS A 639 -39.64 3.39 -9.44
N ASP A 640 -40.80 2.72 -9.47
CA ASP A 640 -42.09 3.38 -9.57
C ASP A 640 -42.83 3.47 -8.22
N SER A 641 -42.79 4.71 -7.73
CA SER A 641 -43.61 5.30 -6.68
C SER A 641 -43.14 5.04 -5.25
N LEU A 642 -42.20 5.89 -4.83
CA LEU A 642 -42.10 6.32 -3.44
C LEU A 642 -43.51 6.80 -3.01
N THR A 643 -44.20 6.00 -2.21
CA THR A 643 -45.52 6.32 -1.65
C THR A 643 -45.40 6.44 -0.15
N PRO A 644 -46.37 7.06 0.53
CA PRO A 644 -46.41 7.09 1.99
C PRO A 644 -46.26 5.70 2.64
N LYS A 645 -46.71 4.62 1.98
CA LYS A 645 -46.60 3.24 2.48
C LYS A 645 -45.21 2.63 2.24
N THR A 646 -44.63 2.83 1.05
CA THR A 646 -43.32 2.29 0.69
C THR A 646 -42.17 3.08 1.32
N ALA A 647 -42.36 4.36 1.67
CA ALA A 647 -41.41 5.11 2.49
C ALA A 647 -41.27 4.52 3.90
N THR A 648 -42.35 3.95 4.44
CA THR A 648 -42.36 3.36 5.79
C THR A 648 -41.81 1.94 5.84
N LYS A 649 -42.19 1.09 4.88
CA LYS A 649 -41.87 -0.35 4.91
C LYS A 649 -40.96 -0.73 3.76
N GLY A 650 -39.88 -1.43 4.09
CA GLY A 650 -39.01 -2.03 3.10
C GLY A 650 -37.63 -2.36 3.61
N VAL A 651 -36.80 -2.86 2.71
CA VAL A 651 -35.49 -3.44 3.01
C VAL A 651 -34.52 -2.42 3.63
N LEU A 652 -34.62 -1.14 3.24
CA LEU A 652 -33.81 -0.07 3.81
C LEU A 652 -34.12 0.16 5.29
N ALA A 653 -35.39 0.09 5.69
CA ALA A 653 -35.78 0.17 7.09
C ALA A 653 -35.23 -1.02 7.90
N VAL A 654 -35.19 -2.21 7.31
CA VAL A 654 -34.62 -3.41 7.96
C VAL A 654 -33.12 -3.24 8.19
N HIS A 655 -32.35 -2.82 7.18
CA HIS A 655 -30.92 -2.60 7.36
C HIS A 655 -30.61 -1.46 8.34
N ALA A 656 -31.37 -0.36 8.30
CA ALA A 656 -31.23 0.71 9.29
C ALA A 656 -31.51 0.23 10.73
N LYS A 657 -32.54 -0.61 10.92
CA LYS A 657 -32.80 -1.26 12.23
C LYS A 657 -31.62 -2.12 12.66
N MET A 658 -31.09 -2.96 11.78
CA MET A 658 -29.95 -3.83 12.11
C MET A 658 -28.67 -3.03 12.41
N PHE A 659 -28.49 -1.88 11.77
CA PHE A 659 -27.42 -0.95 12.08
C PHE A 659 -27.57 -0.38 13.50
N ALA A 660 -28.77 0.09 13.85
CA ALA A 660 -29.07 0.58 15.21
C ALA A 660 -28.94 -0.54 16.27
N MET A 661 -29.36 -1.77 15.96
CA MET A 661 -29.15 -2.94 16.81
C MET A 661 -27.65 -3.21 17.05
N GLY A 662 -26.85 -3.13 16.00
CA GLY A 662 -25.40 -3.30 16.08
C GLY A 662 -24.73 -2.23 16.93
N GLU A 663 -25.24 -1.00 16.93
CA GLU A 663 -24.76 0.04 17.82
C GLU A 663 -25.21 -0.18 19.27
N LYS A 664 -26.52 -0.36 19.51
CA LYS A 664 -27.10 -0.51 20.85
C LYS A 664 -26.51 -1.70 21.62
N TYR A 665 -26.34 -2.84 20.95
CA TYR A 665 -25.78 -4.05 21.55
C TYR A 665 -24.27 -4.17 21.34
N GLU A 666 -23.63 -3.11 20.82
CA GLU A 666 -22.19 -3.05 20.57
C GLU A 666 -21.66 -4.24 19.75
N VAL A 667 -22.42 -4.65 18.74
CA VAL A 667 -22.09 -5.70 17.77
C VAL A 667 -21.49 -5.05 16.52
N ARG A 668 -20.19 -4.77 16.57
CA ARG A 668 -19.49 -3.99 15.51
C ARG A 668 -19.64 -4.61 14.12
N GLY A 669 -19.49 -5.93 14.01
CA GLY A 669 -19.61 -6.62 12.73
C GLY A 669 -21.03 -6.56 12.14
N LEU A 670 -22.08 -6.58 12.99
CA LEU A 670 -23.47 -6.43 12.55
C LEU A 670 -23.72 -5.02 12.02
N LYS A 671 -23.19 -4.01 12.72
CA LYS A 671 -23.25 -2.61 12.28
C LYS A 671 -22.60 -2.44 10.89
N SER A 672 -21.43 -3.06 10.67
CA SER A 672 -20.75 -3.06 9.37
C SER A 672 -21.56 -3.74 8.26
N VAL A 673 -22.03 -4.98 8.48
CA VAL A 673 -22.80 -5.74 7.48
C VAL A 673 -24.12 -5.03 7.16
N ALA A 674 -24.78 -4.43 8.16
CA ALA A 674 -26.01 -3.69 7.94
C ALA A 674 -25.80 -2.44 7.08
N LEU A 675 -24.70 -1.70 7.28
CA LEU A 675 -24.37 -0.54 6.45
C LEU A 675 -24.05 -0.95 5.00
N GLU A 676 -23.26 -2.00 4.82
CA GLU A 676 -22.90 -2.53 3.50
C GLU A 676 -24.16 -2.94 2.72
N LYS A 677 -25.05 -3.71 3.35
CA LYS A 677 -26.32 -4.11 2.72
C LYS A 677 -27.26 -2.92 2.47
N TYR A 678 -27.30 -1.93 3.38
CA TYR A 678 -28.07 -0.70 3.16
C TYR A 678 -27.58 0.04 1.92
N GLN A 679 -26.27 0.25 1.79
CA GLN A 679 -25.65 0.93 0.65
C GLN A 679 -25.83 0.18 -0.66
N ALA A 680 -25.79 -1.16 -0.63
CA ALA A 680 -26.06 -1.97 -1.81
C ALA A 680 -27.53 -1.88 -2.27
N CYS A 681 -28.48 -1.66 -1.35
CA CYS A 681 -29.91 -1.54 -1.68
C CYS A 681 -30.32 -0.13 -2.10
N LEU A 682 -29.61 0.91 -1.64
CA LEU A 682 -29.97 2.31 -1.89
C LEU A 682 -30.19 2.67 -3.38
N PRO A 683 -29.35 2.22 -4.33
CA PRO A 683 -29.56 2.50 -5.76
C PRO A 683 -30.74 1.74 -6.37
N GLU A 684 -31.15 0.63 -5.75
CA GLU A 684 -32.07 -0.34 -6.33
C GLU A 684 -33.52 -0.12 -5.84
N THR A 685 -33.72 0.51 -4.69
CA THR A 685 -35.06 0.71 -4.11
C THR A 685 -35.13 1.89 -3.14
N CYS A 686 -36.30 2.52 -3.03
CA CYS A 686 -36.63 3.50 -1.97
C CYS A 686 -37.47 2.89 -0.83
N ALA A 687 -37.72 1.58 -0.86
CA ALA A 687 -38.61 0.93 0.09
C ALA A 687 -38.01 0.94 1.51
N GLY A 688 -38.69 1.62 2.44
CA GLY A 688 -38.30 1.82 3.82
C GLY A 688 -37.38 3.03 4.04
N PHE A 689 -37.16 3.88 3.03
CA PHE A 689 -36.21 4.99 3.13
C PHE A 689 -36.62 6.03 4.19
N GLY A 690 -37.90 6.43 4.26
CA GLY A 690 -38.38 7.38 5.28
C GLY A 690 -38.16 6.87 6.71
N THR A 691 -38.48 5.60 6.97
CA THR A 691 -38.19 4.98 8.28
C THR A 691 -36.70 4.89 8.56
N SER A 692 -35.86 4.64 7.54
CA SER A 692 -34.42 4.58 7.74
C SER A 692 -33.80 5.93 8.13
N ILE A 693 -34.34 7.05 7.62
CA ILE A 693 -33.97 8.41 8.05
C ILE A 693 -34.21 8.57 9.54
N ILE A 694 -35.42 8.24 10.00
CA ILE A 694 -35.80 8.38 11.40
C ILE A 694 -34.90 7.52 12.30
N ILE A 695 -34.66 6.26 11.91
CA ILE A 695 -33.78 5.37 12.68
C ILE A 695 -32.36 5.91 12.74
N ALA A 696 -31.82 6.38 11.60
CA ALA A 696 -30.46 6.88 11.55
C ALA A 696 -30.26 8.12 12.42
N PHE A 697 -31.19 9.07 12.38
CA PHE A 697 -31.01 10.35 13.07
C PHE A 697 -31.56 10.37 14.51
N MET A 698 -32.50 9.50 14.84
CA MET A 698 -33.13 9.48 16.16
C MET A 698 -32.84 8.20 16.97
N GLY A 699 -32.51 7.10 16.29
CA GLY A 699 -32.24 5.79 16.92
C GLY A 699 -30.77 5.42 17.06
N THR A 700 -29.85 6.27 16.59
CA THR A 700 -28.39 6.09 16.72
C THR A 700 -27.78 7.24 17.50
N THR A 701 -26.66 6.96 18.16
CA THR A 701 -25.88 7.90 18.98
C THR A 701 -24.73 8.55 18.20
N GLU A 702 -24.62 8.31 16.88
CA GLU A 702 -23.62 8.93 16.01
C GLU A 702 -23.80 10.45 15.99
N THR A 703 -22.84 11.18 16.56
CA THR A 703 -22.89 12.65 16.67
C THR A 703 -22.22 13.37 15.49
N GLU A 704 -21.52 12.63 14.63
CA GLU A 704 -20.93 13.14 13.40
C GLU A 704 -21.76 12.69 12.19
N ILE A 705 -22.32 13.67 11.48
CA ILE A 705 -23.16 13.49 10.29
C ILE A 705 -22.42 12.77 9.15
N ASP A 706 -21.09 12.87 9.12
CA ASP A 706 -20.22 12.39 8.04
C ASP A 706 -19.74 10.93 8.25
N LEU A 707 -20.31 10.19 9.21
CA LEU A 707 -19.97 8.80 9.50
C LEU A 707 -21.19 7.87 9.29
N GLY A 708 -20.93 6.69 8.71
CA GLY A 708 -21.88 5.57 8.76
C GLY A 708 -23.19 5.76 7.99
N LEU A 709 -24.31 5.42 8.64
CA LEU A 709 -25.64 5.37 8.03
C LEU A 709 -26.20 6.77 7.73
N ARG A 710 -25.89 7.76 8.58
CA ARG A 710 -26.34 9.16 8.41
C ARG A 710 -25.74 9.78 7.14
N SER A 711 -24.45 9.54 6.87
CA SER A 711 -23.79 9.99 5.63
C SER A 711 -24.42 9.39 4.39
N ALA A 712 -24.68 8.07 4.37
CA ALA A 712 -25.28 7.39 3.22
C ALA A 712 -26.66 7.97 2.87
N ILE A 713 -27.44 8.36 3.89
CA ILE A 713 -28.75 9.01 3.72
C ILE A 713 -28.61 10.44 3.20
N VAL A 714 -27.68 11.22 3.76
CA VAL A 714 -27.42 12.61 3.35
C VAL A 714 -26.91 12.67 1.92
N ASP A 715 -26.02 11.78 1.52
CA ASP A 715 -25.52 11.69 0.15
C ASP A 715 -26.65 11.34 -0.83
N SER A 716 -27.46 10.33 -0.52
CA SER A 716 -28.61 9.94 -1.34
C SER A 716 -29.61 11.09 -1.55
N LEU A 717 -29.97 11.80 -0.47
CA LEU A 717 -30.86 12.96 -0.53
C LEU A 717 -30.23 14.16 -1.26
N SER A 718 -28.92 14.37 -1.11
CA SER A 718 -28.22 15.48 -1.76
C SER A 718 -28.03 15.26 -3.26
N ASP A 719 -27.95 14.00 -3.71
CA ASP A 719 -27.79 13.65 -5.11
C ASP A 719 -29.12 13.57 -5.87
N SER A 720 -30.27 13.59 -5.16
CA SER A 720 -31.61 13.38 -5.73
C SER A 720 -32.61 14.47 -5.33
N ASP A 721 -32.63 15.59 -6.07
CA ASP A 721 -33.54 16.73 -5.81
C ASP A 721 -35.02 16.29 -5.70
N TRP A 722 -35.45 15.31 -6.50
CA TRP A 722 -36.82 14.80 -6.49
C TRP A 722 -37.22 14.09 -5.18
N MET A 723 -36.27 13.53 -4.43
CA MET A 723 -36.55 12.84 -3.16
C MET A 723 -36.80 13.82 -2.03
N VAL A 724 -36.07 14.94 -2.04
CA VAL A 724 -36.22 16.02 -1.03
C VAL A 724 -37.59 16.68 -1.16
N GLU A 725 -38.09 16.83 -2.38
CA GLU A 725 -39.39 17.46 -2.69
C GLU A 725 -40.57 16.48 -2.65
N HIS A 726 -40.34 15.20 -2.33
CA HIS A 726 -41.41 14.20 -2.37
C HIS A 726 -42.31 14.26 -1.13
N GLU A 727 -43.64 14.29 -1.32
CA GLU A 727 -44.65 14.40 -0.24
C GLU A 727 -44.54 13.32 0.86
N ALA A 728 -43.86 12.21 0.59
CA ALA A 728 -43.70 11.08 1.51
C ALA A 728 -42.47 11.25 2.43
N LEU A 729 -41.55 12.17 2.11
CA LEU A 729 -40.30 12.42 2.83
C LEU A 729 -40.18 13.86 3.32
N GLU A 730 -40.80 14.83 2.63
CA GLU A 730 -40.72 16.26 2.92
C GLU A 730 -40.91 16.57 4.41
N LYS A 731 -41.99 16.03 4.99
CA LYS A 731 -42.30 16.22 6.40
C LYS A 731 -41.26 15.60 7.36
N THR A 732 -40.75 14.41 7.03
CA THR A 732 -39.70 13.74 7.81
C THR A 732 -38.38 14.51 7.77
N ILE A 733 -38.05 15.10 6.61
CA ILE A 733 -36.86 15.93 6.45
C ILE A 733 -37.00 17.22 7.25
N GLU A 734 -38.15 17.91 7.18
CA GLU A 734 -38.42 19.15 7.91
C GLU A 734 -38.32 18.98 9.44
N GLU A 735 -38.85 17.88 9.96
CA GLU A 735 -38.95 17.64 11.40
C GLU A 735 -37.64 17.11 12.05
N ILE A 736 -36.56 16.88 11.29
CA ILE A 736 -35.26 16.42 11.81
C ILE A 736 -34.17 17.51 11.62
N PRO A 737 -33.92 18.36 12.64
CA PRO A 737 -32.99 19.49 12.52
C PRO A 737 -31.57 19.10 12.12
N GLU A 738 -31.06 17.97 12.61
CA GLU A 738 -29.72 17.48 12.29
C GLU A 738 -29.58 17.10 10.81
N LEU A 739 -30.63 16.53 10.21
CA LEU A 739 -30.67 16.20 8.79
C LEU A 739 -30.76 17.47 7.93
N VAL A 740 -31.60 18.43 8.31
CA VAL A 740 -31.70 19.72 7.59
C VAL A 740 -30.35 20.45 7.62
N TYR A 741 -29.69 20.46 8.77
CA TYR A 741 -28.34 21.04 8.90
C TYR A 741 -27.30 20.30 8.05
N ALA A 742 -27.37 18.96 8.01
CA ALA A 742 -26.51 18.14 7.16
C ALA A 742 -26.66 18.46 5.67
N LEU A 743 -27.91 18.51 5.17
CA LEU A 743 -28.22 18.83 3.77
C LEU A 743 -27.80 20.26 3.42
N TYR A 744 -28.03 21.22 4.33
CA TYR A 744 -27.54 22.59 4.14
C TYR A 744 -26.02 22.66 4.04
N ARG A 745 -25.29 21.94 4.90
CA ARG A 745 -23.82 21.86 4.85
C ARG A 745 -23.36 21.24 3.52
N ARG A 746 -23.99 20.16 3.08
CA ARG A 746 -23.68 19.49 1.81
C ARG A 746 -23.95 20.38 0.60
N LEU A 747 -25.01 21.19 0.65
CA LEU A 747 -25.32 22.20 -0.36
C LEU A 747 -24.31 23.37 -0.37
N LEU A 748 -23.84 23.81 0.80
CA LEU A 748 -22.74 24.78 0.90
C LEU A 748 -21.42 24.22 0.36
N GLU A 749 -21.15 22.94 0.57
CA GLU A 749 -20.00 22.25 -0.02
C GLU A 749 -20.14 22.23 -1.55
N ARG A 750 -21.29 21.79 -2.09
CA ARG A 750 -21.55 21.76 -3.53
C ARG A 750 -21.49 23.15 -4.19
N SER A 751 -22.04 24.18 -3.56
CA SER A 751 -22.02 25.56 -4.10
C SER A 751 -20.65 26.23 -4.07
N ARG A 752 -19.65 25.66 -3.38
CA ARG A 752 -18.25 26.09 -3.49
C ARG A 752 -17.52 25.50 -4.70
N TYR A 753 -18.16 24.58 -5.43
CA TYR A 753 -17.65 23.98 -6.66
C TYR A 753 -18.27 24.57 -7.94
N TRP A 754 -19.28 25.42 -7.83
CA TRP A 754 -19.85 26.23 -8.91
C TRP A 754 -19.44 27.69 -8.72
#